data_AF-A0A7S9KPJ9-F1
#
_entry.id   AF-A0A7S9KPJ9-F1
#
_cell.length_a   1.000
_cell.length_b   1.000
_cell.length_c   1.000
_cell.angle_alpha   90.00
_cell.angle_beta   90.00
_cell.angle_gamma   90.00
#
_symmetry.space_group_name_H-M   'P 1'
#
loop_
_entity.id
_entity.type
_entity.pdbx_description
1 polymer ?
#
loop_
_entity_poly.entity_id
_entity_poly.type
_entity_poly.pdbx_seq_one_letter_code
_entity_poly.pdbx_strand_id
1 'polypeptide(L)'
;MSSDFSLFTSLRYDVNLRQVPSKGIEYAGWNYQNESPLYMLDYHRDRMLRAAIHWKWEKVLEKLSGNKGLQLLTKAAEDAIGPEEPENPLRLRIVVAQEGEISVHRFNTPALAMGNLFPETLPAPGLQPTSSQPQVPPRFTVVVDNVNSSRSEYTHFKTTNRAVYDDARTRAGIGSISPADTAEVLITSRENNSIMEGSITTPYFWRDGRWITPPVSRAFSWEDGSGGNDGTTRRWALERGLAVEQEIQADQLVDGEDCYISNGVGGFRAGVDMMSSTRGVEGEPTMADLIESGRRSYEAKRYKRALEQFTRVMRSCPCARGVRRDRCSCKNFEKVAAEHGSIFKEAMYNCKCDVGRTFNKCNNIHHIQALDFRAATFEALEKLDRAMKDAEWILELAPRLPDGYLRLGKVARLQKNHEYAWKIYTAGIETNKEHAVGSSPKLQQLYNARKPLHRHFSRQDPLRLPTEIVMLIFSYMDFVELPPCLGVCKQWRRTLTSPLHDRLWRNMIFPGRSMKRAPRHDVLKKMLSWAGNGGARKIVIPLPKTFLLTQQKLMLLLKASTGLEHLEIGPQSEGLLFPSNQKIWTKLRHVSIDGTGESSKPAWSTAKVHLGGFPLMFLNNAASSLEHLTVLGIPEQWYTTQSIPVLPKLKTLRMSNTSTSRDSFPIFFLSDAFPRLEQLWIGPNIPNLDSNSLAEWRDKWETMWNHLKVLIFEVSSVVGPISQVENSLLTLRCLTCLNRGNSLQHIRFDVPAENEDRHGRPRVFSNSRYLHTDVDLPQYPEFRNLRSLRSKSFCISPDISRMMFSDALNTGTLSSFDIVFPVESLNDRVGDKSIRHLGEYEWIRGAQSIRSIGCYGFRFRSYPRNDEDLPLPQFLASFPHLETLSIFSEHYEEAEFASVVAAILKITHLKAIYTTSVKGAVMDQLRTVAEGEGVKLIWGHQPQVWPVPLEA
;
A
#
# COMPACT_ATOMS: atom_id res chain seq x y z
N MET A 1 26.06 1.70 7.30
CA MET A 1 25.76 0.35 6.77
C MET A 1 24.69 -0.23 7.67
N SER A 2 23.51 -0.52 7.14
CA SER A 2 22.41 -1.14 7.91
C SER A 2 22.80 -2.59 8.24
N SER A 3 22.61 -3.02 9.48
CA SER A 3 22.86 -4.40 9.89
C SER A 3 21.77 -5.33 9.37
N ASP A 4 22.12 -6.51 8.85
CA ASP A 4 21.20 -7.50 8.25
C ASP A 4 20.24 -8.21 9.25
N PHE A 5 20.08 -7.69 10.47
CA PHE A 5 19.23 -8.29 11.50
C PHE A 5 18.43 -7.23 12.30
N SER A 6 17.42 -7.69 13.04
CA SER A 6 16.58 -6.88 13.93
C SER A 6 16.56 -7.48 15.33
N LEU A 7 16.33 -6.64 16.34
CA LEU A 7 16.02 -7.12 17.69
C LEU A 7 14.58 -7.60 17.72
N PHE A 8 14.29 -8.63 18.51
CA PHE A 8 12.90 -8.98 18.73
C PHE A 8 12.65 -9.57 20.12
N THR A 9 11.40 -9.44 20.56
CA THR A 9 10.87 -10.07 21.75
C THR A 9 9.58 -10.81 21.41
N SER A 10 9.23 -11.81 22.22
CA SER A 10 7.95 -12.49 22.12
C SER A 10 7.36 -12.59 23.52
N LEU A 11 6.15 -12.06 23.68
CA LEU A 11 5.43 -11.99 24.95
C LEU A 11 3.99 -12.48 24.81
N ARG A 12 3.37 -12.85 25.93
CA ARG A 12 1.96 -13.25 26.00
C ARG A 12 1.05 -12.04 26.22
N TYR A 13 0.03 -11.92 25.39
CA TYR A 13 -1.15 -11.10 25.66
C TYR A 13 -2.26 -12.04 26.16
N ASP A 14 -2.76 -11.78 27.36
CA ASP A 14 -3.84 -12.55 27.98
C ASP A 14 -4.63 -11.65 28.93
N VAL A 15 -5.93 -11.49 28.63
CA VAL A 15 -6.83 -10.64 29.41
C VAL A 15 -6.92 -11.04 30.88
N ASN A 16 -6.69 -12.32 31.20
CA ASN A 16 -6.71 -12.80 32.58
C ASN A 16 -5.56 -12.24 33.43
N LEU A 17 -4.51 -11.71 32.80
CA LEU A 17 -3.39 -11.07 33.52
C LEU A 17 -3.80 -9.78 34.22
N ARG A 18 -4.91 -9.15 33.79
CA ARG A 18 -5.50 -8.01 34.53
C ARG A 18 -5.97 -8.39 35.93
N GLN A 19 -6.21 -9.68 36.20
CA GLN A 19 -6.62 -10.17 37.51
C GLN A 19 -5.44 -10.37 38.48
N VAL A 20 -4.19 -10.17 38.04
CA VAL A 20 -3.00 -10.33 38.91
C VAL A 20 -3.07 -9.47 40.18
N PRO A 21 -3.39 -8.16 40.12
CA PRO A 21 -3.48 -7.33 41.32
C PRO A 21 -4.59 -7.77 42.26
N SER A 22 -5.78 -8.10 41.73
CA SER A 22 -6.94 -8.51 42.54
C SER A 22 -6.79 -9.90 43.16
N LYS A 23 -5.94 -10.76 42.59
CA LYS A 23 -5.55 -12.07 43.18
C LYS A 23 -4.45 -11.96 44.23
N GLY A 24 -3.93 -10.77 44.52
CA GLY A 24 -2.89 -10.57 45.55
C GLY A 24 -1.54 -11.19 45.20
N ILE A 25 -1.23 -11.36 43.91
CA ILE A 25 0.03 -11.99 43.47
C ILE A 25 1.13 -10.92 43.42
N GLU A 26 1.52 -10.40 44.58
CA GLU A 26 2.49 -9.29 44.73
C GLU A 26 3.82 -9.56 44.00
N TYR A 27 4.26 -10.81 44.03
CA TYR A 27 5.50 -11.26 43.43
C TYR A 27 5.47 -11.32 41.88
N ALA A 28 4.34 -11.02 41.24
CA ALA A 28 4.25 -10.85 39.79
C ALA A 28 4.89 -9.54 39.28
N GLY A 29 5.31 -8.66 40.18
CA GLY A 29 6.09 -7.46 39.84
C GLY A 29 5.29 -6.46 39.00
N TRP A 30 5.76 -6.18 37.78
CA TRP A 30 5.12 -5.19 36.91
C TRP A 30 3.63 -5.45 36.65
N ASN A 31 3.22 -6.72 36.49
CA ASN A 31 1.82 -7.10 36.30
C ASN A 31 0.96 -6.95 37.57
N TYR A 32 1.57 -6.92 38.76
CA TYR A 32 0.85 -6.60 39.99
C TYR A 32 0.66 -5.09 40.16
N GLN A 33 1.67 -4.31 39.74
CA GLN A 33 1.64 -2.84 39.80
C GLN A 33 0.80 -2.22 38.69
N ASN A 34 0.53 -2.96 37.60
CA ASN A 34 -0.17 -2.48 36.42
C ASN A 34 -1.23 -3.50 36.01
N GLU A 35 -2.50 -3.09 35.97
CA GLU A 35 -3.60 -3.89 35.45
C GLU A 35 -3.50 -4.04 33.93
N SER A 36 -2.57 -4.90 33.49
CA SER A 36 -2.19 -5.04 32.08
C SER A 36 -2.35 -6.48 31.59
N PRO A 37 -2.86 -6.68 30.36
CA PRO A 37 -2.92 -8.00 29.72
C PRO A 37 -1.57 -8.45 29.17
N LEU A 38 -0.50 -7.65 29.29
CA LEU A 38 0.83 -7.94 28.72
C LEU A 38 1.74 -8.59 29.76
N TYR A 39 2.21 -9.81 29.50
CA TYR A 39 3.02 -10.54 30.45
C TYR A 39 4.45 -9.98 30.55
N MET A 40 4.85 -9.49 31.74
CA MET A 40 6.20 -9.02 32.11
C MET A 40 6.83 -8.01 31.12
N LEU A 41 6.06 -7.02 30.67
CA LEU A 41 6.46 -6.12 29.58
C LEU A 41 7.75 -5.34 29.88
N ASP A 42 7.96 -4.95 31.12
CA ASP A 42 9.16 -4.27 31.61
C ASP A 42 10.44 -5.10 31.37
N TYR A 43 10.42 -6.40 31.67
CA TYR A 43 11.53 -7.30 31.38
C TYR A 43 11.78 -7.43 29.88
N HIS A 44 10.70 -7.48 29.08
CA HIS A 44 10.81 -7.55 27.63
C HIS A 44 11.44 -6.29 27.03
N ARG A 45 11.07 -5.11 27.54
CA ARG A 45 11.68 -3.82 27.21
C ARG A 45 13.16 -3.83 27.58
N ASP A 46 13.48 -4.15 28.83
CA ASP A 46 14.85 -4.10 29.36
C ASP A 46 15.81 -4.97 28.55
N ARG A 47 15.38 -6.16 28.14
CA ARG A 47 16.18 -7.05 27.28
C ARG A 47 16.48 -6.41 25.93
N MET A 48 15.51 -5.75 25.31
CA MET A 48 15.73 -5.05 24.04
C MET A 48 16.66 -3.85 24.21
N LEU A 49 16.56 -3.12 25.34
CA LEU A 49 17.50 -2.04 25.66
C LEU A 49 18.92 -2.55 25.83
N ARG A 50 19.14 -3.64 26.58
CA ARG A 50 20.49 -4.21 26.76
C ARG A 50 21.14 -4.58 25.42
N ALA A 51 20.36 -5.19 24.53
CA ALA A 51 20.80 -5.49 23.17
C ALA A 51 21.11 -4.22 22.34
N ALA A 52 20.23 -3.21 22.40
CA ALA A 52 20.45 -1.94 21.72
C ALA A 52 21.67 -1.18 22.26
N ILE A 53 21.97 -1.28 23.57
CA ILE A 53 23.16 -0.70 24.19
C ILE A 53 24.41 -1.37 23.62
N HIS A 54 24.40 -2.71 23.55
CA HIS A 54 25.52 -3.50 23.05
C HIS A 54 25.90 -3.13 21.60
N TRP A 55 24.91 -3.09 20.70
CA TRP A 55 25.14 -2.71 19.29
C TRP A 55 25.12 -1.21 19.02
N LYS A 56 24.99 -0.36 20.07
CA LYS A 56 24.95 1.11 19.97
C LYS A 56 23.84 1.61 19.03
N TRP A 57 22.64 1.04 19.12
CA TRP A 57 21.48 1.44 18.32
C TRP A 57 20.80 2.67 18.93
N GLU A 58 21.41 3.84 18.76
CA GLU A 58 21.01 5.12 19.39
C GLU A 58 19.51 5.42 19.25
N LYS A 59 18.94 5.25 18.05
CA LYS A 59 17.50 5.47 17.81
C LYS A 59 16.61 4.53 18.61
N VAL A 60 17.04 3.28 18.83
CA VAL A 60 16.31 2.31 19.65
C VAL A 60 16.46 2.65 21.13
N LEU A 61 17.64 3.11 21.55
CA LEU A 61 17.87 3.59 22.91
C LEU A 61 16.97 4.78 23.24
N GLU A 62 16.89 5.78 22.37
CA GLU A 62 16.01 6.93 22.54
C GLU A 62 14.54 6.53 22.67
N LYS A 63 14.08 5.57 21.84
CA LYS A 63 12.69 5.13 21.83
C LYS A 63 12.30 4.25 23.01
N LEU A 64 13.18 3.36 23.46
CA LEU A 64 12.84 2.35 24.47
C LEU A 64 13.27 2.73 25.90
N SER A 65 14.08 3.78 26.08
CA SER A 65 14.57 4.19 27.40
C SER A 65 13.50 4.79 28.30
N GLY A 66 13.64 4.55 29.60
CA GLY A 66 12.78 5.14 30.65
C GLY A 66 11.30 4.72 30.58
N ASN A 67 10.45 5.39 31.35
CA ASN A 67 9.01 5.04 31.41
C ASN A 67 8.30 5.31 30.07
N LYS A 68 8.73 6.33 29.32
CA LYS A 68 8.18 6.65 28.00
C LYS A 68 8.35 5.49 27.02
N GLY A 69 9.51 4.85 27.00
CA GLY A 69 9.73 3.71 26.11
C GLY A 69 8.93 2.47 26.49
N LEU A 70 8.64 2.28 27.79
CA LEU A 70 7.73 1.23 28.24
C LEU A 70 6.29 1.53 27.79
N GLN A 71 5.80 2.75 27.96
CA GLN A 71 4.49 3.20 27.47
C GLN A 71 4.36 3.06 25.95
N LEU A 72 5.44 3.37 25.22
CA LEU A 72 5.48 3.22 23.76
C LEU A 72 5.31 1.75 23.35
N LEU A 73 5.98 0.83 24.05
CA LEU A 73 5.80 -0.61 23.81
C LEU A 73 4.42 -1.10 24.21
N THR A 74 3.85 -0.59 25.31
CA THR A 74 2.47 -0.89 25.72
C THR A 74 1.51 -0.49 24.60
N LYS A 75 1.59 0.76 24.15
CA LYS A 75 0.75 1.28 23.07
C LYS A 75 0.93 0.50 21.77
N ALA A 76 2.17 0.20 21.37
CA ALA A 76 2.43 -0.58 20.16
C ALA A 76 1.84 -2.00 20.24
N ALA A 77 1.87 -2.62 21.42
CA ALA A 77 1.26 -3.92 21.64
C ALA A 77 -0.27 -3.85 21.61
N GLU A 78 -0.87 -2.84 22.23
CA GLU A 78 -2.33 -2.61 22.27
C GLU A 78 -2.90 -2.22 20.90
N ASP A 79 -2.26 -1.30 20.19
CA ASP A 79 -2.61 -0.90 18.82
C ASP A 79 -2.61 -2.11 17.87
N ALA A 80 -1.69 -3.07 18.10
CA ALA A 80 -1.63 -4.29 17.32
C ALA A 80 -2.78 -5.26 17.61
N ILE A 81 -3.38 -5.22 18.80
CA ILE A 81 -4.59 -5.98 19.12
C ILE A 81 -5.80 -5.39 18.39
N GLY A 82 -5.95 -4.07 18.43
CA GLY A 82 -7.10 -3.35 17.88
C GLY A 82 -8.23 -3.17 18.91
N PRO A 83 -9.39 -2.63 18.50
CA PRO A 83 -10.46 -2.25 19.43
C PRO A 83 -11.26 -3.44 19.98
N GLU A 84 -11.22 -4.60 19.32
CA GLU A 84 -11.91 -5.82 19.75
C GLU A 84 -10.94 -6.73 20.49
N GLU A 85 -11.23 -6.99 21.78
CA GLU A 85 -10.39 -7.89 22.57
C GLU A 85 -10.53 -9.35 22.11
N PRO A 86 -9.42 -10.06 21.87
CA PRO A 86 -9.45 -11.44 21.42
C PRO A 86 -9.91 -12.38 22.55
N GLU A 87 -10.83 -13.29 22.23
CA GLU A 87 -11.33 -14.30 23.19
C GLU A 87 -10.23 -15.26 23.70
N ASN A 88 -9.19 -15.50 22.90
CA ASN A 88 -8.09 -16.41 23.22
C ASN A 88 -6.77 -15.66 23.42
N PRO A 89 -5.88 -16.14 24.31
CA PRO A 89 -4.55 -15.55 24.48
C PRO A 89 -3.73 -15.53 23.18
N LEU A 90 -2.90 -14.50 23.03
CA LEU A 90 -2.05 -14.31 21.87
C LEU A 90 -0.58 -14.27 22.26
N ARG A 91 0.28 -14.73 21.35
CA ARG A 91 1.71 -14.44 21.35
C ARG A 91 1.96 -13.21 20.47
N LEU A 92 2.43 -12.14 21.08
CA LEU A 92 2.87 -10.94 20.38
C LEU A 92 4.38 -11.02 20.13
N ARG A 93 4.79 -10.96 18.87
CA ARG A 93 6.20 -10.82 18.48
C ARG A 93 6.47 -9.38 18.09
N ILE A 94 7.17 -8.66 18.96
CA ILE A 94 7.57 -7.27 18.72
C ILE A 94 8.98 -7.30 18.12
N VAL A 95 9.14 -6.70 16.95
CA VAL A 95 10.40 -6.60 16.20
C VAL A 95 10.81 -5.14 16.12
N VAL A 96 12.07 -4.85 16.45
CA VAL A 96 12.63 -3.50 16.44
C VAL A 96 13.82 -3.47 15.48
N ALA A 97 13.70 -2.70 14.41
CA ALA A 97 14.78 -2.47 13.44
C ALA A 97 15.84 -1.51 14.01
N GLN A 98 17.03 -1.49 13.40
CA GLN A 98 18.13 -0.63 13.81
C GLN A 98 17.74 0.86 13.82
N GLU A 99 16.87 1.26 12.90
CA GLU A 99 16.39 2.62 12.71
C GLU A 99 15.32 3.02 13.74
N GLY A 100 14.95 2.13 14.66
CA GLY A 100 13.92 2.36 15.67
C GLY A 100 12.49 2.11 15.17
N GLU A 101 12.31 1.51 14.00
CA GLU A 101 10.99 1.07 13.55
C GLU A 101 10.52 -0.13 14.40
N ILE A 102 9.31 -0.06 14.93
CA ILE A 102 8.70 -1.11 15.75
C ILE A 102 7.55 -1.71 14.98
N SER A 103 7.56 -3.04 14.82
CA SER A 103 6.46 -3.80 14.23
C SER A 103 6.02 -4.91 15.18
N VAL A 104 4.72 -5.22 15.19
CA VAL A 104 4.13 -6.22 16.09
C VAL A 104 3.36 -7.24 15.27
N HIS A 105 3.69 -8.52 15.46
CA HIS A 105 3.03 -9.64 14.81
C HIS A 105 2.26 -10.49 15.81
N ARG A 106 1.06 -10.93 15.43
CA ARG A 106 0.13 -11.70 16.27
C ARG A 106 0.15 -13.17 15.88
N PHE A 107 0.16 -14.05 16.88
CA PHE A 107 0.02 -15.50 16.72
C PHE A 107 -0.87 -16.07 17.83
N ASN A 108 -1.67 -17.08 17.53
CA ASN A 108 -2.47 -17.75 18.55
C ASN A 108 -1.58 -18.53 19.53
N THR A 109 -1.96 -18.55 20.82
CA THR A 109 -1.28 -19.35 21.84
C THR A 109 -2.31 -19.95 22.81
N PRO A 110 -2.10 -21.15 23.38
CA PRO A 110 -3.09 -21.77 24.25
C PRO A 110 -3.24 -21.02 25.58
N ALA A 111 -4.44 -21.14 26.17
CA ALA A 111 -4.70 -20.74 27.54
C ALA A 111 -3.79 -21.50 28.52
N LEU A 112 -3.34 -20.82 29.57
CA LEU A 112 -2.48 -21.38 30.63
C LEU A 112 -2.99 -20.89 31.98
N ALA A 113 -2.81 -21.71 33.02
CA ALA A 113 -3.14 -21.33 34.38
C ALA A 113 -2.20 -20.24 34.89
N MET A 114 -2.67 -19.44 35.84
CA MET A 114 -1.86 -18.39 36.48
C MET A 114 -0.61 -18.94 37.14
N GLY A 115 -0.66 -20.14 37.74
CA GLY A 115 0.50 -20.82 38.31
C GLY A 115 1.57 -21.22 37.29
N ASN A 116 1.26 -21.32 36.00
CA ASN A 116 2.28 -21.48 34.95
C ASN A 116 2.94 -20.14 34.59
N LEU A 117 2.25 -19.01 34.74
CA LEU A 117 2.80 -17.70 34.41
C LEU A 117 3.56 -17.13 35.62
N PHE A 118 2.93 -17.06 36.79
CA PHE A 118 3.54 -16.59 38.03
C PHE A 118 3.53 -17.68 39.10
N PRO A 119 4.39 -18.72 38.97
CA PRO A 119 4.48 -19.76 39.99
C PRO A 119 5.00 -19.20 41.30
N GLU A 120 4.42 -19.65 42.41
CA GLU A 120 4.95 -19.34 43.75
C GLU A 120 6.30 -20.02 43.95
N THR A 121 6.37 -21.31 43.63
CA THR A 121 7.57 -22.16 43.65
C THR A 121 7.55 -23.15 42.46
N LEU A 122 8.69 -23.73 42.13
CA LEU A 122 8.76 -24.87 41.21
C LEU A 122 8.72 -26.18 42.03
N PRO A 123 7.72 -27.06 41.84
CA PRO A 123 7.61 -28.33 42.56
C PRO A 123 8.87 -29.18 42.41
N ALA A 124 9.36 -29.79 43.50
CA ALA A 124 10.45 -30.76 43.40
C ALA A 124 10.03 -31.99 42.56
N PRO A 125 11.00 -32.70 41.92
CA PRO A 125 10.72 -33.90 41.14
C PRO A 125 9.83 -34.91 41.89
N GLY A 126 8.84 -35.48 41.19
CA GLY A 126 7.91 -36.46 41.75
C GLY A 126 6.74 -35.92 42.60
N LEU A 127 6.67 -34.61 42.89
CA LEU A 127 5.54 -34.00 43.61
C LEU A 127 4.45 -33.48 42.65
N GLN A 128 3.19 -33.62 43.06
CA GLN A 128 2.05 -33.06 42.32
C GLN A 128 1.96 -31.54 42.56
N PRO A 129 1.75 -30.73 41.51
CA PRO A 129 1.68 -29.28 41.66
C PRO A 129 0.38 -28.85 42.34
N THR A 130 0.50 -27.89 43.27
CA THR A 130 -0.64 -27.11 43.78
C THR A 130 -1.11 -26.08 42.75
N SER A 131 -2.26 -25.43 42.96
CA SER A 131 -2.82 -24.46 42.00
C SER A 131 -1.96 -23.22 41.75
N SER A 132 -1.07 -22.84 42.69
CA SER A 132 -0.11 -21.73 42.56
C SER A 132 1.21 -22.14 41.89
N GLN A 133 1.36 -23.42 41.52
CA GLN A 133 2.54 -23.97 40.85
C GLN A 133 2.24 -24.29 39.37
N PRO A 134 3.26 -24.54 38.54
CA PRO A 134 3.03 -24.86 37.13
C PRO A 134 2.27 -26.17 36.96
N GLN A 135 1.14 -26.12 36.25
CA GLN A 135 0.29 -27.29 36.04
C GLN A 135 0.85 -28.20 34.93
N VAL A 136 0.53 -29.50 35.02
CA VAL A 136 0.84 -30.54 34.04
C VAL A 136 -0.44 -31.33 33.73
N PRO A 137 -0.83 -31.55 32.45
CA PRO A 137 -0.16 -31.19 31.19
C PRO A 137 -0.23 -29.69 30.80
N PRO A 138 0.63 -29.20 29.88
CA PRO A 138 1.56 -29.96 29.03
C PRO A 138 2.93 -30.21 29.67
N ARG A 139 3.45 -31.43 29.51
CA ARG A 139 4.84 -31.83 29.85
C ARG A 139 5.67 -31.90 28.58
N PHE A 140 6.84 -31.27 28.57
CA PHE A 140 7.71 -31.20 27.40
C PHE A 140 8.77 -32.30 27.43
N THR A 141 9.06 -32.89 26.28
CA THR A 141 10.27 -33.67 26.07
C THR A 141 11.43 -32.72 25.81
N VAL A 142 12.46 -32.77 26.66
CA VAL A 142 13.64 -31.92 26.53
C VAL A 142 14.81 -32.79 26.07
N VAL A 143 15.42 -32.44 24.95
CA VAL A 143 16.54 -33.21 24.39
C VAL A 143 17.81 -32.38 24.33
N VAL A 144 18.96 -33.01 24.50
CA VAL A 144 20.25 -32.32 24.37
C VAL A 144 20.67 -32.30 22.90
N ASP A 145 21.08 -31.13 22.40
CA ASP A 145 21.65 -31.01 21.06
C ASP A 145 22.96 -31.79 20.97
N ASN A 146 23.08 -32.60 19.91
CA ASN A 146 24.25 -33.44 19.68
C ASN A 146 25.40 -32.70 18.97
N VAL A 147 25.22 -31.42 18.63
CA VAL A 147 26.25 -30.57 18.05
C VAL A 147 26.48 -29.35 18.93
N ASN A 148 27.69 -29.22 19.44
CA ASN A 148 28.07 -28.07 20.26
C ASN A 148 28.14 -26.77 19.43
N SER A 149 27.62 -25.71 20.03
CA SER A 149 27.53 -24.36 19.46
C SER A 149 28.47 -23.40 20.16
N SER A 150 29.09 -22.50 19.40
CA SER A 150 29.88 -21.42 19.99
C SER A 150 28.96 -20.32 20.50
N ARG A 151 29.27 -19.79 21.69
CA ARG A 151 28.62 -18.58 22.19
C ARG A 151 28.84 -17.40 21.23
N SER A 152 27.87 -16.51 21.15
CA SER A 152 27.99 -15.28 20.36
C SER A 152 27.03 -14.21 20.88
N GLU A 153 27.17 -13.00 20.37
CA GLU A 153 26.21 -11.92 20.65
C GLU A 153 24.77 -12.32 20.26
N TYR A 154 24.62 -13.19 19.25
CA TYR A 154 23.32 -13.69 18.76
C TYR A 154 22.73 -14.83 19.59
N THR A 155 23.53 -15.49 20.46
CA THR A 155 23.00 -16.41 21.49
C THR A 155 22.63 -15.63 22.75
N HIS A 156 23.45 -14.64 23.11
CA HIS A 156 23.22 -13.83 24.29
C HIS A 156 22.01 -12.87 24.17
N PHE A 157 21.88 -12.18 23.03
CA PHE A 157 20.75 -11.27 22.77
C PHE A 157 19.74 -11.87 21.80
N LYS A 158 18.46 -11.55 21.99
CA LYS A 158 17.39 -12.10 21.16
C LYS A 158 17.24 -11.32 19.85
N THR A 159 17.77 -11.87 18.76
CA THR A 159 17.76 -11.25 17.42
C THR A 159 17.14 -12.14 16.35
N THR A 160 16.77 -11.56 15.20
CA THR A 160 16.27 -12.33 14.05
C THR A 160 17.31 -13.25 13.41
N ASN A 161 18.61 -13.11 13.73
CA ASN A 161 19.63 -14.08 13.36
C ASN A 161 19.58 -15.27 14.33
N ARG A 162 18.98 -16.38 13.87
CA ARG A 162 18.66 -17.55 14.71
C ARG A 162 19.21 -18.87 14.19
N ALA A 163 20.18 -18.84 13.27
CA ALA A 163 20.70 -20.05 12.61
C ALA A 163 21.11 -21.15 13.60
N VAL A 164 21.84 -20.80 14.67
CA VAL A 164 22.25 -21.75 15.73
C VAL A 164 21.07 -22.51 16.32
N TYR A 165 19.98 -21.79 16.64
CA TYR A 165 18.78 -22.39 17.23
C TYR A 165 17.95 -23.16 16.21
N ASP A 166 17.81 -22.63 15.00
CA ASP A 166 17.01 -23.25 13.94
C ASP A 166 17.66 -24.58 13.48
N ASP A 167 19.00 -24.62 13.43
CA ASP A 167 19.77 -25.82 13.13
C ASP A 167 19.65 -26.86 14.26
N ALA A 168 19.74 -26.44 15.54
CA ALA A 168 19.56 -27.32 16.69
C ALA A 168 18.17 -27.96 16.73
N ARG A 169 17.11 -27.16 16.49
CA ARG A 169 15.73 -27.66 16.40
C ARG A 169 15.56 -28.63 15.25
N THR A 170 16.20 -28.35 14.11
CA THR A 170 16.20 -29.24 12.94
C THR A 170 16.87 -30.58 13.26
N ARG A 171 18.02 -30.57 13.95
CA ARG A 171 18.72 -31.79 14.40
C ARG A 171 17.89 -32.61 15.38
N ALA A 172 17.21 -31.94 16.31
CA ALA A 172 16.30 -32.55 17.29
C ALA A 172 14.95 -32.98 16.69
N GLY A 173 14.69 -32.72 15.40
CA GLY A 173 13.43 -33.05 14.73
C GLY A 173 12.24 -32.18 15.16
N ILE A 174 12.48 -31.12 15.94
CA ILE A 174 11.43 -30.26 16.51
C ILE A 174 10.88 -29.34 15.42
N GLY A 175 9.57 -29.41 15.19
CA GLY A 175 8.87 -28.59 14.20
C GLY A 175 8.74 -29.24 12.81
N SER A 176 9.01 -30.54 12.68
CA SER A 176 8.80 -31.31 11.44
C SER A 176 7.46 -32.07 11.41
N ILE A 177 6.76 -32.22 12.54
CA ILE A 177 5.61 -33.12 12.71
C ILE A 177 4.58 -32.45 13.66
N SER A 178 3.61 -31.69 13.14
CA SER A 178 2.52 -31.08 13.93
C SER A 178 2.87 -29.85 14.83
N PRO A 179 1.98 -28.84 14.92
CA PRO A 179 2.04 -27.77 15.93
C PRO A 179 1.89 -28.25 17.39
N ALA A 180 1.62 -29.55 17.60
CA ALA A 180 1.40 -30.17 18.91
C ALA A 180 2.66 -30.77 19.56
N ASP A 181 3.83 -30.67 18.92
CA ASP A 181 5.08 -31.19 19.47
C ASP A 181 5.47 -30.43 20.75
N THR A 182 5.23 -31.05 21.90
CA THR A 182 5.69 -30.62 23.23
C THR A 182 7.16 -31.00 23.39
N ALA A 183 8.04 -30.46 22.54
CA ALA A 183 9.46 -30.76 22.58
C ALA A 183 10.33 -29.49 22.57
N GLU A 184 11.46 -29.55 23.27
CA GLU A 184 12.49 -28.51 23.34
C GLU A 184 13.88 -29.13 23.19
N VAL A 185 14.82 -28.38 22.62
CA VAL A 185 16.23 -28.80 22.50
C VAL A 185 17.13 -27.85 23.28
N LEU A 186 18.04 -28.42 24.08
CA LEU A 186 19.07 -27.72 24.84
C LEU A 186 20.31 -27.51 23.98
N ILE A 187 20.77 -26.27 23.92
CA ILE A 187 21.99 -25.86 23.22
C ILE A 187 23.18 -26.09 24.14
N THR A 188 24.21 -26.78 23.64
CA THR A 188 25.45 -27.08 24.38
C THR A 188 26.59 -26.20 23.91
N SER A 189 27.41 -25.72 24.84
CA SER A 189 28.59 -24.90 24.56
C SER A 189 29.68 -25.76 23.92
N ARG A 190 30.33 -25.22 22.88
CA ARG A 190 31.52 -25.82 22.26
C ARG A 190 32.76 -25.74 23.15
N GLU A 191 32.85 -24.72 23.98
CA GLU A 191 34.03 -24.43 24.76
C GLU A 191 34.23 -25.44 25.89
N ASN A 192 33.14 -25.84 26.56
CA ASN A 192 33.23 -26.70 27.73
C ASN A 192 32.12 -27.76 27.85
N ASN A 193 31.26 -27.94 26.84
CA ASN A 193 30.14 -28.89 26.85
C ASN A 193 29.05 -28.62 27.91
N SER A 194 29.03 -27.41 28.50
CA SER A 194 27.97 -26.98 29.40
C SER A 194 26.67 -26.67 28.66
N ILE A 195 25.53 -26.81 29.34
CA ILE A 195 24.23 -26.37 28.83
C ILE A 195 24.20 -24.84 28.81
N MET A 196 23.85 -24.26 27.65
CA MET A 196 23.73 -22.80 27.49
C MET A 196 22.30 -22.33 27.80
N GLU A 197 21.32 -22.89 27.09
CA GLU A 197 19.89 -22.58 27.18
C GLU A 197 19.10 -23.59 26.32
N GLY A 198 17.78 -23.45 26.24
CA GLY A 198 16.95 -24.13 25.23
C GLY A 198 16.77 -23.29 23.96
N SER A 199 16.32 -23.89 22.87
CA SER A 199 16.18 -23.17 21.59
C SER A 199 15.20 -22.00 21.64
N ILE A 200 14.14 -22.11 22.45
CA ILE A 200 13.15 -21.04 22.68
C ILE A 200 12.83 -20.84 24.17
N THR A 201 13.56 -21.48 25.09
CA THR A 201 13.29 -21.46 26.53
C THR A 201 14.57 -21.44 27.37
N THR A 202 14.43 -21.06 28.64
CA THR A 202 15.45 -21.26 29.68
C THR A 202 15.16 -22.54 30.44
N PRO A 203 16.14 -23.46 30.58
CA PRO A 203 15.97 -24.69 31.35
C PRO A 203 16.32 -24.51 32.84
N TYR A 204 15.71 -25.36 33.68
CA TYR A 204 15.96 -25.48 35.11
C TYR A 204 16.05 -26.95 35.49
N PHE A 205 17.07 -27.32 36.25
CA PHE A 205 17.38 -28.70 36.63
C PHE A 205 17.46 -28.82 38.14
N TRP A 206 17.14 -29.98 38.69
CA TRP A 206 17.09 -30.18 40.13
C TRP A 206 18.41 -30.74 40.66
N ARG A 207 19.16 -29.96 41.43
CA ARG A 207 20.44 -30.40 42.04
C ARG A 207 20.49 -29.97 43.49
N ASP A 208 21.00 -30.85 44.36
CA ASP A 208 21.24 -30.54 45.78
C ASP A 208 20.04 -29.92 46.52
N GLY A 209 18.82 -30.40 46.22
CA GLY A 209 17.59 -29.93 46.85
C GLY A 209 17.07 -28.57 46.38
N ARG A 210 17.59 -28.04 45.25
CA ARG A 210 17.19 -26.75 44.68
C ARG A 210 17.14 -26.80 43.15
N TRP A 211 16.40 -25.86 42.57
CA TRP A 211 16.41 -25.63 41.12
C TRP A 211 17.62 -24.78 40.72
N ILE A 212 18.35 -25.24 39.72
CA ILE A 212 19.50 -24.54 39.14
C ILE A 212 19.26 -24.23 37.67
N THR A 213 19.82 -23.13 37.17
CA THR A 213 19.77 -22.74 35.75
C THR A 213 21.15 -22.30 35.27
N PRO A 214 21.52 -22.51 34.00
CA PRO A 214 22.84 -22.11 33.50
C PRO A 214 23.14 -20.62 33.73
N PRO A 215 24.38 -20.25 34.16
CA PRO A 215 24.76 -18.87 34.40
C PRO A 215 24.78 -18.05 33.11
N VAL A 216 24.31 -16.81 33.17
CA VAL A 216 24.35 -15.87 32.03
C VAL A 216 24.84 -14.53 32.55
N SER A 217 25.95 -14.05 31.99
CA SER A 217 26.51 -12.75 32.33
C SER A 217 25.54 -11.61 32.02
N ARG A 218 25.54 -10.53 32.81
CA ARG A 218 24.59 -9.41 32.65
C ARG A 218 24.78 -8.62 31.34
N ALA A 219 26.00 -8.61 30.83
CA ALA A 219 26.37 -8.10 29.54
C ALA A 219 27.09 -9.22 28.78
N PHE A 220 27.11 -9.15 27.44
CA PHE A 220 27.78 -10.14 26.64
C PHE A 220 29.26 -10.25 27.04
N SER A 221 29.68 -11.45 27.44
CA SER A 221 31.06 -11.80 27.77
C SER A 221 31.47 -13.04 26.99
N TRP A 222 32.69 -13.01 26.45
CA TRP A 222 33.30 -14.17 25.82
C TRP A 222 33.77 -15.21 26.85
N GLU A 223 34.01 -14.79 28.09
CA GLU A 223 34.59 -15.61 29.15
C GLU A 223 33.54 -16.00 30.20
N ASP A 224 32.68 -15.07 30.60
CA ASP A 224 31.76 -15.26 31.72
C ASP A 224 30.41 -15.86 31.32
N GLY A 225 29.92 -16.79 32.14
CA GLY A 225 28.65 -17.47 31.96
C GLY A 225 28.69 -18.57 30.90
N SER A 226 27.54 -19.19 30.64
CA SER A 226 27.36 -20.29 29.69
C SER A 226 27.02 -19.82 28.27
N GLY A 227 26.94 -18.51 28.02
CA GLY A 227 26.73 -17.94 26.67
C GLY A 227 25.30 -18.02 26.12
N GLY A 228 24.32 -18.41 26.95
CA GLY A 228 22.90 -18.39 26.63
C GLY A 228 22.24 -17.01 26.74
N ASN A 229 20.95 -16.95 26.41
CA ASN A 229 20.15 -15.73 26.42
C ASN A 229 19.78 -15.23 27.82
N ASP A 230 19.77 -13.90 27.99
CA ASP A 230 19.22 -13.24 29.17
C ASP A 230 17.67 -13.20 29.12
N GLY A 231 17.06 -14.36 29.38
CA GLY A 231 15.62 -14.58 29.30
C GLY A 231 14.80 -13.76 30.32
N THR A 232 13.59 -13.34 29.95
CA THR A 232 12.73 -12.52 30.83
C THR A 232 12.22 -13.30 32.04
N THR A 233 11.66 -14.50 31.83
CA THR A 233 11.21 -15.38 32.92
C THR A 233 12.36 -15.92 33.76
N ARG A 234 13.55 -16.10 33.15
CA ARG A 234 14.79 -16.45 33.85
C ARG A 234 15.19 -15.38 34.85
N ARG A 235 15.30 -14.13 34.39
CA ARG A 235 15.64 -12.99 35.25
C ARG A 235 14.63 -12.86 36.39
N TRP A 236 13.34 -12.96 36.10
CA TRP A 236 12.29 -12.95 37.12
C TRP A 236 12.39 -14.12 38.11
N ALA A 237 12.73 -15.34 37.66
CA ALA A 237 12.92 -16.49 38.53
C ALA A 237 14.11 -16.33 39.48
N LEU A 238 15.23 -15.82 38.97
CA LEU A 238 16.45 -15.56 39.76
C LEU A 238 16.24 -14.46 40.80
N GLU A 239 15.61 -13.34 40.41
CA GLU A 239 15.30 -12.23 41.33
C GLU A 239 14.39 -12.66 42.49
N ARG A 240 13.64 -13.75 42.32
CA ARG A 240 12.75 -14.35 43.33
C ARG A 240 13.32 -15.58 44.03
N GLY A 241 14.53 -16.02 43.69
CA GLY A 241 15.13 -17.23 44.25
C GLY A 241 14.39 -18.53 43.90
N LEU A 242 13.59 -18.56 42.82
CA LEU A 242 12.97 -19.79 42.32
C LEU A 242 14.01 -20.77 41.78
N ALA A 243 15.13 -20.25 41.31
CA ALA A 243 16.30 -21.00 40.90
C ALA A 243 17.56 -20.20 41.21
N VAL A 244 18.71 -20.86 41.16
CA VAL A 244 20.02 -20.21 41.29
C VAL A 244 20.91 -20.53 40.09
N GLU A 245 21.85 -19.64 39.78
CA GLU A 245 22.79 -19.87 38.70
C GLU A 245 23.82 -20.92 39.11
N GLN A 246 23.97 -21.96 38.28
CA GLN A 246 25.01 -22.97 38.42
C GLN A 246 25.28 -23.59 37.05
N GLU A 247 26.56 -23.79 36.72
CA GLU A 247 26.93 -24.46 35.47
C GLU A 247 26.53 -25.93 35.51
N ILE A 248 26.03 -26.44 34.38
CA ILE A 248 25.55 -27.81 34.23
C ILE A 248 26.19 -28.39 33.00
N GLN A 249 26.91 -29.49 33.17
CA GLN A 249 27.52 -30.19 32.06
C GLN A 249 26.50 -31.08 31.38
N ALA A 250 26.55 -31.19 30.05
CA ALA A 250 25.56 -31.97 29.30
C ALA A 250 25.54 -33.46 29.69
N ASP A 251 26.66 -33.98 30.20
CA ASP A 251 26.83 -35.35 30.69
C ASP A 251 26.31 -35.57 32.12
N GLN A 252 25.97 -34.50 32.86
CA GLN A 252 25.34 -34.55 34.18
C GLN A 252 23.82 -34.71 34.12
N LEU A 253 23.21 -34.60 32.94
CA LEU A 253 21.78 -34.83 32.75
C LEU A 253 21.50 -36.34 32.76
N VAL A 254 20.35 -36.74 33.27
CA VAL A 254 19.95 -38.16 33.30
C VAL A 254 18.69 -38.36 32.45
N ASP A 255 18.66 -39.45 31.67
CA ASP A 255 17.47 -39.82 30.91
C ASP A 255 16.26 -40.03 31.83
N GLY A 256 15.15 -39.36 31.54
CA GLY A 256 13.95 -39.35 32.38
C GLY A 256 13.97 -38.37 33.55
N GLU A 257 14.99 -37.52 33.68
CA GLU A 257 15.07 -36.52 34.75
C GLU A 257 13.98 -35.44 34.60
N ASP A 258 13.26 -35.13 35.69
CA ASP A 258 12.30 -34.02 35.70
C ASP A 258 13.04 -32.67 35.66
N CYS A 259 12.65 -31.82 34.71
CA CYS A 259 13.18 -30.47 34.57
C CYS A 259 12.03 -29.46 34.42
N TYR A 260 12.35 -28.16 34.43
CA TYR A 260 11.43 -27.11 34.00
C TYR A 260 12.01 -26.32 32.85
N ILE A 261 11.14 -25.79 31.99
CA ILE A 261 11.52 -24.84 30.94
C ILE A 261 10.64 -23.61 31.04
N SER A 262 11.19 -22.43 30.74
CA SER A 262 10.40 -21.20 30.74
C SER A 262 10.68 -20.25 29.59
N ASN A 263 9.67 -19.48 29.19
CA ASN A 263 9.86 -18.28 28.37
C ASN A 263 8.72 -17.26 28.56
N GLY A 264 8.90 -16.05 28.02
CA GLY A 264 7.92 -14.96 28.11
C GLY A 264 6.59 -15.17 27.38
N VAL A 265 6.29 -16.35 26.86
CA VAL A 265 4.99 -16.65 26.22
C VAL A 265 4.27 -17.78 26.95
N GLY A 266 4.98 -18.88 27.18
CA GLY A 266 4.46 -20.10 27.79
C GLY A 266 4.65 -20.19 29.30
N GLY A 267 5.23 -19.17 29.94
CA GLY A 267 5.57 -19.21 31.36
C GLY A 267 6.50 -20.38 31.68
N PHE A 268 6.32 -20.98 32.85
CA PHE A 268 7.00 -22.17 33.35
C PHE A 268 6.18 -23.43 33.05
N ARG A 269 6.85 -24.44 32.49
CA ARG A 269 6.24 -25.71 32.11
C ARG A 269 7.18 -26.85 32.46
N ALA A 270 6.61 -27.95 32.94
CA ALA A 270 7.39 -29.14 33.27
C ALA A 270 7.99 -29.75 31.99
N GLY A 271 9.20 -30.23 32.10
CA GLY A 271 9.90 -31.01 31.09
C GLY A 271 10.40 -32.32 31.68
N VAL A 272 10.73 -33.26 30.81
CA VAL A 272 11.48 -34.47 31.13
C VAL A 272 12.64 -34.55 30.16
N ASP A 273 13.85 -34.61 30.68
CA ASP A 273 15.06 -34.76 29.89
C ASP A 273 15.10 -36.14 29.27
N MET A 274 15.40 -36.20 27.99
CA MET A 274 15.66 -37.42 27.24
C MET A 274 17.06 -37.31 26.66
N MET A 275 17.96 -38.16 27.11
CA MET A 275 19.29 -38.25 26.51
C MET A 275 19.13 -38.77 25.08
N SER A 276 19.85 -38.16 24.14
CA SER A 276 19.93 -38.68 22.77
C SER A 276 20.51 -40.10 22.84
N SER A 277 19.63 -41.10 22.75
CA SER A 277 20.01 -42.50 22.89
C SER A 277 21.02 -42.86 21.79
N THR A 278 22.30 -42.94 22.16
CA THR A 278 23.22 -43.85 21.50
C THR A 278 23.98 -44.67 22.53
N ARG A 279 23.64 -45.96 22.57
CA ARG A 279 24.23 -47.12 23.29
C ARG A 279 23.78 -47.26 24.75
N GLY A 280 23.34 -48.41 25.25
CA GLY A 280 23.23 -49.75 24.68
C GLY A 280 23.01 -50.72 25.84
N VAL A 281 21.82 -51.32 25.89
CA VAL A 281 21.61 -52.62 26.53
C VAL A 281 21.46 -53.60 25.38
N GLU A 282 22.18 -54.72 25.42
CA GLU A 282 22.26 -55.71 24.35
C GLU A 282 20.87 -56.26 23.97
N GLY A 283 20.27 -55.58 23.00
CA GLY A 283 19.14 -56.01 22.20
C GLY A 283 19.41 -55.58 20.76
N GLU A 284 18.85 -56.29 19.79
CA GLU A 284 19.10 -56.00 18.37
C GLU A 284 18.88 -54.49 18.07
N PRO A 285 19.80 -53.83 17.34
CA PRO A 285 19.76 -52.39 17.12
C PRO A 285 18.44 -51.99 16.45
N THR A 286 17.74 -51.02 17.03
CA THR A 286 16.46 -50.55 16.51
C THR A 286 16.65 -49.86 15.16
N MET A 287 15.55 -49.67 14.41
CA MET A 287 15.60 -48.91 13.15
C MET A 287 16.18 -47.49 13.32
N ALA A 288 15.86 -46.82 14.43
CA ALA A 288 16.36 -45.49 14.72
C ALA A 288 17.88 -45.49 14.94
N ASP A 289 18.39 -46.47 15.71
CA ASP A 289 19.82 -46.64 15.95
C ASP A 289 20.61 -46.88 14.66
N LEU A 290 20.04 -47.69 13.76
CA LEU A 290 20.64 -47.98 12.45
C LEU A 290 20.62 -46.75 11.53
N ILE A 291 19.56 -45.93 11.56
CA ILE A 291 19.51 -44.66 10.81
C ILE A 291 20.58 -43.71 11.33
N GLU A 292 20.70 -43.56 12.65
CA GLU A 292 21.65 -42.63 13.26
C GLU A 292 23.10 -43.08 13.03
N SER A 293 23.38 -44.38 13.13
CA SER A 293 24.66 -44.98 12.73
C SER A 293 24.98 -44.74 11.25
N GLY A 294 23.97 -44.83 10.38
CA GLY A 294 24.07 -44.50 8.96
C GLY A 294 24.38 -43.02 8.72
N ARG A 295 23.70 -42.12 9.44
CA ARG A 295 23.89 -40.66 9.36
C ARG A 295 25.31 -40.25 9.76
N ARG A 296 25.79 -40.72 10.91
CA ARG A 296 27.18 -40.49 11.36
C ARG A 296 28.21 -40.98 10.33
N SER A 297 27.94 -42.13 9.70
CA SER A 297 28.79 -42.67 8.63
C SER A 297 28.74 -41.80 7.37
N TYR A 298 27.57 -41.26 7.02
CA TYR A 298 27.40 -40.34 5.88
C TYR A 298 28.14 -39.02 6.10
N GLU A 299 28.00 -38.41 7.28
CA GLU A 299 28.69 -37.17 7.67
C GLU A 299 30.21 -37.35 7.70
N ALA A 300 30.69 -38.50 8.18
CA ALA A 300 32.10 -38.89 8.12
C ALA A 300 32.59 -39.27 6.70
N LYS A 301 31.77 -39.06 5.65
CA LYS A 301 32.04 -39.44 4.24
C LYS A 301 32.34 -40.93 4.03
N ARG A 302 31.97 -41.79 4.98
CA ARG A 302 32.10 -43.26 4.91
C ARG A 302 30.86 -43.86 4.22
N TYR A 303 30.64 -43.46 2.98
CA TYR A 303 29.39 -43.74 2.24
C TYR A 303 29.04 -45.24 2.13
N LYS A 304 30.03 -46.13 1.97
CA LYS A 304 29.77 -47.58 1.93
C LYS A 304 29.13 -48.10 3.22
N ARG A 305 29.64 -47.68 4.38
CA ARG A 305 29.08 -48.04 5.68
C ARG A 305 27.70 -47.41 5.90
N ALA A 306 27.50 -46.17 5.46
CA ALA A 306 26.19 -45.51 5.52
C ALA A 306 25.13 -46.30 4.73
N LEU A 307 25.45 -46.69 3.48
CA LEU A 307 24.56 -47.50 2.63
C LEU A 307 24.20 -48.85 3.26
N GLU A 308 25.16 -49.51 3.91
CA GLU A 308 24.93 -50.77 4.63
C GLU A 308 23.94 -50.58 5.77
N GLN A 309 24.11 -49.54 6.61
CA GLN A 309 23.18 -49.29 7.72
C GLN A 309 21.78 -48.91 7.23
N PHE A 310 21.64 -48.02 6.24
CA PHE A 310 20.31 -47.70 5.68
C PHE A 310 19.62 -48.92 5.05
N THR A 311 20.38 -49.81 4.41
CA THR A 311 19.82 -51.05 3.85
C THR A 311 19.37 -52.03 4.94
N ARG A 312 20.05 -52.07 6.10
CA ARG A 312 19.62 -52.85 7.26
C ARG A 312 18.29 -52.34 7.82
N VAL A 313 18.10 -51.03 7.92
CA VAL A 313 16.82 -50.41 8.34
C VAL A 313 15.68 -50.91 7.44
N MET A 314 15.87 -50.86 6.12
CA MET A 314 14.83 -51.28 5.17
C MET A 314 14.45 -52.75 5.33
N ARG A 315 15.43 -53.63 5.59
CA ARG A 315 15.20 -55.07 5.82
C ARG A 315 14.50 -55.35 7.14
N SER A 316 14.77 -54.56 8.18
CA SER A 316 14.11 -54.67 9.48
C SER A 316 12.66 -54.17 9.48
N CYS A 317 12.19 -53.57 8.39
CA CYS A 317 10.83 -53.04 8.29
C CYS A 317 9.77 -54.15 8.27
N PRO A 318 8.70 -54.07 9.08
CA PRO A 318 7.59 -55.02 9.03
C PRO A 318 7.00 -55.16 7.62
N CYS A 319 7.06 -54.10 6.81
CA CYS A 319 6.59 -54.12 5.43
C CYS A 319 7.37 -55.07 4.50
N ALA A 320 8.57 -55.51 4.92
CA ALA A 320 9.43 -56.44 4.21
C ALA A 320 9.16 -57.90 4.60
N ARG A 321 8.37 -58.17 5.65
CA ARG A 321 8.00 -59.53 6.12
C ARG A 321 9.20 -60.48 6.30
N GLY A 322 10.34 -59.96 6.73
CA GLY A 322 11.57 -60.75 6.93
C GLY A 322 12.30 -61.16 5.64
N VAL A 323 11.82 -60.74 4.46
CA VAL A 323 12.45 -61.02 3.16
C VAL A 323 12.91 -59.72 2.48
N ARG A 324 13.81 -59.84 1.49
CA ARG A 324 14.22 -58.67 0.70
C ARG A 324 13.00 -58.17 -0.12
N ARG A 325 12.56 -56.95 0.18
CA ARG A 325 11.52 -56.26 -0.61
C ARG A 325 12.16 -55.60 -1.83
N ASP A 326 11.89 -56.13 -3.02
CA ASP A 326 12.31 -55.50 -4.28
C ASP A 326 11.33 -54.40 -4.73
N ARG A 327 11.77 -53.56 -5.68
CA ARG A 327 11.01 -52.45 -6.24
C ARG A 327 10.21 -52.91 -7.46
N CYS A 328 9.02 -52.34 -7.67
CA CYS A 328 8.29 -52.53 -8.92
C CYS A 328 9.04 -51.87 -10.09
N SER A 329 9.19 -52.57 -11.22
CA SER A 329 9.77 -52.03 -12.46
C SER A 329 8.74 -51.56 -13.48
N CYS A 330 7.44 -51.77 -13.21
CA CYS A 330 6.36 -51.49 -14.16
C CYS A 330 5.90 -50.03 -14.18
N LYS A 331 6.20 -49.25 -13.13
CA LYS A 331 5.77 -47.85 -13.01
C LYS A 331 6.79 -46.93 -13.65
N ASN A 332 6.33 -45.98 -14.46
CA ASN A 332 7.17 -44.96 -15.09
C ASN A 332 6.58 -43.57 -14.85
N PHE A 333 7.03 -42.91 -13.78
CA PHE A 333 6.54 -41.60 -13.39
C PHE A 333 6.95 -40.49 -14.36
N GLU A 334 8.10 -40.61 -15.03
CA GLU A 334 8.57 -39.64 -16.02
C GLU A 334 7.68 -39.63 -17.26
N LYS A 335 7.34 -40.81 -17.78
CA LYS A 335 6.39 -40.93 -18.90
C LYS A 335 5.01 -40.37 -18.55
N VAL A 336 4.48 -40.71 -17.37
CA VAL A 336 3.18 -40.18 -16.90
C VAL A 336 3.21 -38.65 -16.78
N ALA A 337 4.31 -38.07 -16.29
CA ALA A 337 4.45 -36.62 -16.23
C ALA A 337 4.58 -35.97 -17.61
N ALA A 338 5.25 -36.62 -18.57
CA ALA A 338 5.33 -36.14 -19.95
C ALA A 338 3.95 -36.10 -20.64
N GLU A 339 3.12 -37.12 -20.39
CA GLU A 339 1.76 -37.25 -20.92
C GLU A 339 0.70 -36.43 -20.14
N HIS A 340 1.11 -35.62 -19.16
CA HIS A 340 0.22 -34.84 -18.27
C HIS A 340 -0.76 -35.71 -17.45
N GLY A 341 -0.40 -36.96 -17.19
CA GLY A 341 -1.14 -37.86 -16.32
C GLY A 341 -0.93 -37.57 -14.83
N SER A 342 -1.80 -38.14 -13.98
CA SER A 342 -1.71 -37.95 -12.53
C SER A 342 -0.64 -38.86 -11.92
N ILE A 343 0.47 -38.26 -11.49
CA ILE A 343 1.58 -38.95 -10.79
C ILE A 343 1.09 -39.65 -9.52
N PHE A 344 0.15 -39.04 -8.78
CA PHE A 344 -0.44 -39.65 -7.59
C PHE A 344 -1.23 -40.92 -7.92
N LYS A 345 -2.06 -40.91 -8.99
CA LYS A 345 -2.81 -42.10 -9.42
C LYS A 345 -1.88 -43.23 -9.84
N GLU A 346 -0.81 -42.93 -10.58
CA GLU A 346 0.21 -43.91 -10.95
C GLU A 346 0.91 -44.51 -9.70
N ALA A 347 1.23 -43.65 -8.73
CA ALA A 347 1.86 -44.09 -7.49
C ALA A 347 0.90 -44.97 -6.65
N MET A 348 -0.39 -44.65 -6.61
CA MET A 348 -1.44 -45.42 -5.93
C MET A 348 -1.85 -46.71 -6.67
N TYR A 349 -1.61 -46.83 -7.97
CA TYR A 349 -1.96 -48.01 -8.75
C TYR A 349 -1.33 -49.29 -8.18
N ASN A 350 -2.15 -50.31 -7.93
CA ASN A 350 -1.68 -51.63 -7.50
C ASN A 350 -1.25 -52.44 -8.72
N CYS A 351 0.06 -52.54 -8.94
CA CYS A 351 0.61 -53.26 -10.07
C CYS A 351 0.38 -54.78 -9.92
N LYS A 352 0.06 -55.45 -11.04
CA LYS A 352 -0.17 -56.91 -11.07
C LYS A 352 1.10 -57.76 -11.10
N CYS A 353 2.30 -57.18 -11.02
CA CYS A 353 3.56 -57.90 -10.91
C CYS A 353 3.72 -58.56 -9.51
N ASP A 354 4.66 -59.50 -9.39
CA ASP A 354 4.88 -60.25 -8.14
C ASP A 354 5.14 -59.32 -6.95
N VAL A 355 5.96 -58.28 -7.14
CA VAL A 355 6.23 -57.27 -6.09
C VAL A 355 4.96 -56.54 -5.64
N GLY A 356 4.10 -56.15 -6.59
CA GLY A 356 2.87 -55.39 -6.32
C GLY A 356 1.77 -56.22 -5.66
N ARG A 357 1.78 -57.55 -5.86
CA ARG A 357 0.89 -58.50 -5.15
C ARG A 357 1.42 -58.87 -3.77
N THR A 358 2.74 -58.97 -3.62
CA THR A 358 3.37 -59.44 -2.38
C THR A 358 3.48 -58.35 -1.30
N PHE A 359 3.72 -57.09 -1.67
CA PHE A 359 4.00 -56.03 -0.71
C PHE A 359 3.03 -54.84 -0.79
N ASN A 360 2.40 -54.51 0.33
CA ASN A 360 1.52 -53.34 0.46
C ASN A 360 2.31 -52.02 0.61
N LYS A 361 1.62 -50.89 0.45
CA LYS A 361 2.16 -49.54 0.73
C LYS A 361 2.73 -49.45 2.15
N CYS A 362 3.76 -48.61 2.33
CA CYS A 362 4.45 -48.47 3.60
C CYS A 362 4.63 -46.99 3.91
N ASN A 363 4.04 -46.53 5.01
CA ASN A 363 4.16 -45.17 5.55
C ASN A 363 5.03 -45.11 6.81
N ASN A 364 5.82 -46.15 7.10
CA ASN A 364 6.72 -46.17 8.25
C ASN A 364 7.79 -45.08 8.07
N ILE A 365 7.85 -44.14 9.02
CA ILE A 365 8.70 -42.95 8.94
C ILE A 365 10.19 -43.34 8.82
N HIS A 366 10.65 -44.32 9.60
CA HIS A 366 12.04 -44.77 9.58
C HIS A 366 12.41 -45.44 8.25
N HIS A 367 11.49 -46.21 7.65
CA HIS A 367 11.72 -46.79 6.33
C HIS A 367 11.88 -45.72 5.25
N ILE A 368 11.00 -44.70 5.26
CA ILE A 368 11.08 -43.59 4.30
C ILE A 368 12.33 -42.75 4.53
N GLN A 369 12.69 -42.44 5.77
CA GLN A 369 13.92 -41.73 6.13
C GLN A 369 15.17 -42.48 5.68
N ALA A 370 15.23 -43.80 5.88
CA ALA A 370 16.38 -44.60 5.44
C ALA A 370 16.54 -44.60 3.92
N LEU A 371 15.44 -44.69 3.16
CA LEU A 371 15.46 -44.54 1.71
C LEU A 371 15.91 -43.14 1.28
N ASP A 372 15.45 -42.10 1.97
CA ASP A 372 15.86 -40.73 1.68
C ASP A 372 17.36 -40.55 1.90
N PHE A 373 17.89 -40.96 3.06
CA PHE A 373 19.33 -40.89 3.33
C PHE A 373 20.16 -41.75 2.39
N ARG A 374 19.64 -42.92 1.95
CA ARG A 374 20.30 -43.74 0.94
C ARG A 374 20.37 -43.04 -0.41
N ALA A 375 19.28 -42.37 -0.82
CA ALA A 375 19.28 -41.53 -2.00
C ALA A 375 20.28 -40.36 -1.89
N ALA A 376 20.37 -39.70 -0.73
CA ALA A 376 21.40 -38.68 -0.45
C ALA A 376 22.83 -39.23 -0.51
N THR A 377 23.02 -40.48 -0.08
CA THR A 377 24.32 -41.15 -0.16
C THR A 377 24.71 -41.45 -1.61
N PHE A 378 23.76 -41.88 -2.44
CA PHE A 378 24.00 -42.04 -3.87
C PHE A 378 24.19 -40.70 -4.59
N GLU A 379 23.48 -39.65 -4.17
CA GLU A 379 23.69 -38.27 -4.64
C GLU A 379 25.13 -37.81 -4.37
N ALA A 380 25.64 -37.99 -3.14
CA ALA A 380 27.01 -37.64 -2.76
C ALA A 380 28.09 -38.48 -3.46
N LEU A 381 27.72 -39.66 -3.97
CA LEU A 381 28.57 -40.53 -4.79
C LEU A 381 28.43 -40.29 -6.29
N GLU A 382 27.69 -39.24 -6.71
CA GLU A 382 27.39 -38.91 -8.11
C GLU A 382 26.64 -40.02 -8.88
N LYS A 383 26.02 -40.97 -8.17
CA LYS A 383 25.23 -42.07 -8.76
C LYS A 383 23.75 -41.69 -8.85
N LEU A 384 23.46 -40.66 -9.64
CA LEU A 384 22.12 -40.07 -9.75
C LEU A 384 21.05 -41.09 -10.18
N ASP A 385 21.37 -42.07 -11.03
CA ASP A 385 20.42 -43.13 -11.43
C ASP A 385 19.97 -43.99 -10.24
N ARG A 386 20.85 -44.23 -9.26
CA ARG A 386 20.50 -44.99 -8.06
C ARG A 386 19.72 -44.13 -7.07
N ALA A 387 20.09 -42.86 -6.92
CA ALA A 387 19.34 -41.90 -6.12
C ALA A 387 17.90 -41.71 -6.66
N MET A 388 17.74 -41.66 -7.98
CA MET A 388 16.45 -41.58 -8.66
C MET A 388 15.60 -42.79 -8.33
N LYS A 389 16.19 -43.99 -8.40
CA LYS A 389 15.47 -45.23 -8.12
C LYS A 389 14.94 -45.30 -6.69
N ASP A 390 15.70 -44.80 -5.73
CA ASP A 390 15.29 -44.69 -4.32
C ASP A 390 14.21 -43.63 -4.12
N ALA A 391 14.32 -42.49 -4.81
CA ALA A 391 13.32 -41.42 -4.79
C ALA A 391 11.95 -41.88 -5.34
N GLU A 392 11.95 -42.57 -6.48
CA GLU A 392 10.76 -43.18 -7.07
C GLU A 392 10.15 -44.22 -6.12
N TRP A 393 11.01 -44.96 -5.39
CA TRP A 393 10.55 -45.98 -4.46
C TRP A 393 9.87 -45.37 -3.23
N ILE A 394 10.38 -44.26 -2.70
CA ILE A 394 9.71 -43.50 -1.63
C ILE A 394 8.31 -43.08 -2.10
N LEU A 395 8.20 -42.50 -3.31
CA LEU A 395 6.93 -42.08 -3.89
C LEU A 395 5.97 -43.27 -4.09
N GLU A 396 6.49 -44.43 -4.51
CA GLU A 396 5.69 -45.65 -4.64
C GLU A 396 5.20 -46.17 -3.29
N LEU A 397 6.04 -46.16 -2.24
CA LEU A 397 5.71 -46.69 -0.92
C LEU A 397 4.71 -45.82 -0.17
N ALA A 398 4.92 -44.50 -0.20
CA ALA A 398 4.17 -43.52 0.56
C ALA A 398 3.73 -42.33 -0.31
N PRO A 399 2.81 -42.54 -1.28
CA PRO A 399 2.39 -41.50 -2.23
C PRO A 399 1.63 -40.33 -1.59
N ARG A 400 1.18 -40.47 -0.34
CA ARG A 400 0.53 -39.40 0.43
C ARG A 400 1.53 -38.55 1.22
N LEU A 401 2.80 -38.95 1.31
CA LEU A 401 3.82 -38.19 2.03
C LEU A 401 4.58 -37.26 1.07
N PRO A 402 4.93 -36.04 1.49
CA PRO A 402 5.67 -35.09 0.67
C PRO A 402 7.13 -35.51 0.38
N ASP A 403 7.70 -36.41 1.20
CA ASP A 403 9.09 -36.89 1.12
C ASP A 403 9.49 -37.39 -0.27
N GLY A 404 8.66 -38.24 -0.87
CA GLY A 404 8.94 -38.80 -2.20
C GLY A 404 8.98 -37.73 -3.29
N TYR A 405 8.05 -36.78 -3.24
CA TYR A 405 8.01 -35.67 -4.18
C TYR A 405 9.19 -34.71 -4.02
N LEU A 406 9.60 -34.43 -2.78
CA LEU A 406 10.77 -33.59 -2.50
C LEU A 406 12.06 -34.24 -3.00
N ARG A 407 12.30 -35.50 -2.66
CA ARG A 407 13.52 -36.21 -3.07
C ARG A 407 13.56 -36.42 -4.59
N LEU A 408 12.45 -36.85 -5.19
CA LEU A 408 12.37 -37.09 -6.63
C LEU A 408 12.54 -35.79 -7.43
N GLY A 409 11.88 -34.71 -7.00
CA GLY A 409 12.04 -33.40 -7.63
C GLY A 409 13.46 -32.85 -7.49
N LYS A 410 14.16 -33.14 -6.37
CA LYS A 410 15.57 -32.73 -6.17
C LYS A 410 16.49 -33.48 -7.13
N VAL A 411 16.38 -34.80 -7.21
CA VAL A 411 17.20 -35.61 -8.12
C VAL A 411 16.94 -35.25 -9.59
N ALA A 412 15.68 -35.03 -9.99
CA ALA A 412 15.34 -34.58 -11.33
C ALA A 412 15.99 -33.22 -11.68
N ARG A 413 16.07 -32.28 -10.71
CA ARG A 413 16.81 -31.02 -10.91
C ARG A 413 18.30 -31.25 -11.11
N LEU A 414 18.92 -32.17 -10.35
CA LEU A 414 20.34 -32.49 -10.49
C LEU A 414 20.65 -33.15 -11.84
N GLN A 415 19.71 -33.94 -12.37
CA GLN A 415 19.78 -34.49 -13.74
C GLN A 415 19.43 -33.46 -14.84
N LYS A 416 19.23 -32.19 -14.48
CA LYS A 416 18.85 -31.09 -15.39
C LYS A 416 17.47 -31.24 -16.05
N ASN A 417 16.62 -32.16 -15.59
CA ASN A 417 15.23 -32.29 -16.04
C ASN A 417 14.30 -31.38 -15.20
N HIS A 418 14.37 -30.07 -15.47
CA HIS A 418 13.66 -29.05 -14.69
C HIS A 418 12.14 -29.08 -14.86
N GLU A 419 11.63 -29.46 -16.04
CA GLU A 419 10.19 -29.57 -16.28
C GLU A 419 9.60 -30.74 -15.48
N TYR A 420 10.27 -31.90 -15.50
CA TYR A 420 9.84 -33.05 -14.70
C TYR A 420 9.84 -32.72 -13.20
N ALA A 421 10.90 -32.08 -12.70
CA ALA A 421 10.95 -31.64 -11.31
C ALA A 421 9.78 -30.71 -10.93
N TRP A 422 9.44 -29.76 -11.80
CA TRP A 422 8.30 -28.86 -11.59
C TRP A 422 6.96 -29.62 -11.52
N LYS A 423 6.75 -30.60 -12.41
CA LYS A 423 5.55 -31.47 -12.39
C LYS A 423 5.47 -32.31 -11.12
N ILE A 424 6.59 -32.89 -10.67
CA ILE A 424 6.67 -33.65 -9.40
C ILE A 424 6.33 -32.77 -8.20
N TYR A 425 6.93 -31.59 -8.05
CA TYR A 425 6.61 -30.69 -6.93
C TYR A 425 5.15 -30.23 -6.95
N THR A 426 4.60 -29.97 -8.15
CA THR A 426 3.20 -29.57 -8.31
C THR A 426 2.25 -30.68 -7.88
N ALA A 427 2.50 -31.93 -8.31
CA ALA A 427 1.71 -33.09 -7.89
C ALA A 427 1.81 -33.35 -6.38
N GLY A 428 2.99 -33.15 -5.78
CA GLY A 428 3.18 -33.26 -4.33
C GLY A 428 2.35 -32.24 -3.55
N ILE A 429 2.29 -30.99 -4.03
CA ILE A 429 1.46 -29.93 -3.42
C ILE A 429 -0.01 -30.31 -3.54
N GLU A 430 -0.49 -30.65 -4.74
CA GLU A 430 -1.89 -30.99 -4.98
C GLU A 430 -2.38 -32.15 -4.11
N THR A 431 -1.55 -33.19 -3.96
CA THR A 431 -1.87 -34.36 -3.13
C THR A 431 -1.96 -34.02 -1.65
N ASN A 432 -1.20 -33.02 -1.19
CA ASN A 432 -1.10 -32.65 0.23
C ASN A 432 -1.94 -31.41 0.61
N LYS A 433 -2.75 -30.85 -0.31
CA LYS A 433 -3.58 -29.65 -0.07
C LYS A 433 -4.73 -29.89 0.92
N GLU A 434 -5.40 -31.04 0.83
CA GLU A 434 -6.64 -31.31 1.59
C GLU A 434 -6.40 -31.89 2.99
N HIS A 435 -5.23 -32.48 3.23
CA HIS A 435 -4.90 -33.13 4.50
C HIS A 435 -4.17 -32.22 5.51
N ALA A 436 -3.94 -30.95 5.18
CA ALA A 436 -3.19 -30.01 6.00
C ALA A 436 -4.12 -29.10 6.82
N VAL A 437 -4.51 -29.57 8.01
CA VAL A 437 -4.87 -28.69 9.13
C VAL A 437 -3.58 -27.95 9.53
N GLY A 438 -3.36 -26.76 8.97
CA GLY A 438 -2.14 -25.96 9.20
C GLY A 438 -0.93 -26.37 8.34
N SER A 439 -0.21 -25.38 7.82
CA SER A 439 0.91 -25.51 6.87
C SER A 439 2.03 -26.46 7.34
N SER A 440 2.03 -27.71 6.88
CA SER A 440 3.15 -28.64 7.11
C SER A 440 4.48 -28.04 6.58
N PRO A 441 5.59 -28.08 7.35
CA PRO A 441 6.90 -27.59 6.92
C PRO A 441 7.37 -28.19 5.60
N LYS A 442 7.09 -29.48 5.35
CA LYS A 442 7.43 -30.16 4.10
C LYS A 442 6.57 -29.69 2.93
N LEU A 443 5.31 -29.33 3.17
CA LEU A 443 4.48 -28.68 2.16
C LEU A 443 5.06 -27.29 1.80
N GLN A 444 5.53 -26.53 2.79
CA GLN A 444 6.23 -25.27 2.54
C GLN A 444 7.53 -25.49 1.75
N GLN A 445 8.28 -26.55 2.04
CA GLN A 445 9.46 -26.94 1.25
C GLN A 445 9.09 -27.25 -0.21
N LEU A 446 7.97 -27.94 -0.47
CA LEU A 446 7.47 -28.16 -1.83
C LEU A 446 7.14 -26.83 -2.54
N TYR A 447 6.47 -25.91 -1.86
CA TYR A 447 6.21 -24.56 -2.39
C TYR A 447 7.51 -23.81 -2.70
N ASN A 448 8.49 -23.84 -1.78
CA ASN A 448 9.78 -23.17 -1.94
C ASN A 448 10.59 -23.79 -3.10
N ALA A 449 10.62 -25.11 -3.23
CA ALA A 449 11.30 -25.82 -4.30
C ALA A 449 10.64 -25.61 -5.66
N ARG A 450 9.30 -25.49 -5.69
CA ARG A 450 8.54 -25.19 -6.91
C ARG A 450 8.70 -23.74 -7.35
N LYS A 451 8.75 -22.76 -6.42
CA LYS A 451 8.77 -21.31 -6.70
C LYS A 451 9.72 -20.87 -7.83
N PRO A 452 11.02 -21.24 -7.84
CA PRO A 452 11.93 -20.82 -8.91
C PRO A 452 11.56 -21.41 -10.28
N LEU A 453 11.01 -22.63 -10.31
CA LEU A 453 10.60 -23.30 -11.54
C LEU A 453 9.22 -22.82 -12.02
N HIS A 454 8.33 -22.49 -11.09
CA HIS A 454 6.96 -22.10 -11.37
C HIS A 454 6.90 -20.91 -12.32
N ARG A 455 7.70 -19.86 -12.09
CA ARG A 455 7.72 -18.67 -12.97
C ARG A 455 8.02 -18.98 -14.44
N HIS A 456 8.76 -20.06 -14.72
CA HIS A 456 9.13 -20.46 -16.08
C HIS A 456 8.08 -21.40 -16.68
N PHE A 457 7.70 -22.44 -15.94
CA PHE A 457 6.84 -23.52 -16.44
C PHE A 457 5.33 -23.31 -16.19
N SER A 458 4.93 -22.33 -15.36
CA SER A 458 3.53 -21.97 -15.14
C SER A 458 2.97 -21.01 -16.19
N ARG A 459 3.81 -20.47 -17.07
CA ARG A 459 3.38 -19.53 -18.10
C ARG A 459 2.50 -20.28 -19.09
N GLN A 460 1.22 -19.93 -19.09
CA GLN A 460 0.30 -20.39 -20.10
C GLN A 460 -0.06 -19.23 -21.01
N ASP A 461 -0.37 -19.55 -22.26
CA ASP A 461 -0.95 -18.57 -23.17
C ASP A 461 -2.31 -18.14 -22.58
N PRO A 462 -2.50 -16.85 -22.25
CA PRO A 462 -3.77 -16.35 -21.69
C PRO A 462 -4.95 -16.62 -22.61
N LEU A 463 -4.74 -16.82 -23.92
CA LEU A 463 -5.81 -17.13 -24.88
C LEU A 463 -6.36 -18.56 -24.73
N ARG A 464 -5.81 -19.37 -23.83
CA ARG A 464 -6.40 -20.66 -23.43
C ARG A 464 -7.52 -20.48 -22.39
N LEU A 465 -7.67 -19.29 -21.82
CA LEU A 465 -8.73 -18.96 -20.88
C LEU A 465 -10.04 -18.66 -21.62
N PRO A 466 -11.20 -18.70 -20.93
CA PRO A 466 -12.47 -18.26 -21.51
C PRO A 466 -12.40 -16.83 -22.06
N THR A 467 -13.14 -16.58 -23.13
CA THR A 467 -13.14 -15.31 -23.88
C THR A 467 -13.37 -14.09 -22.99
N GLU A 468 -14.26 -14.19 -22.00
CA GLU A 468 -14.59 -13.12 -21.06
C GLU A 468 -13.39 -12.75 -20.19
N ILE A 469 -12.60 -13.74 -19.78
CA ILE A 469 -11.38 -13.54 -18.98
C ILE A 469 -10.28 -12.93 -19.84
N VAL A 470 -10.14 -13.39 -21.09
CA VAL A 470 -9.23 -12.78 -22.07
C VAL A 470 -9.58 -11.30 -22.23
N MET A 471 -10.83 -10.97 -22.54
CA MET A 471 -11.29 -9.60 -22.68
C MET A 471 -11.02 -8.76 -21.43
N LEU A 472 -11.29 -9.28 -20.24
CA LEU A 472 -11.02 -8.59 -18.98
C LEU A 472 -9.53 -8.30 -18.80
N ILE A 473 -8.66 -9.29 -19.00
CA ILE A 473 -7.20 -9.13 -18.88
C ILE A 473 -6.71 -8.01 -19.79
N PHE A 474 -7.08 -8.04 -21.07
CA PHE A 474 -6.63 -7.04 -22.04
C PHE A 474 -7.33 -5.69 -21.88
N SER A 475 -8.47 -5.60 -21.19
CA SER A 475 -9.15 -4.33 -20.91
C SER A 475 -8.41 -3.45 -19.89
N TYR A 476 -7.49 -4.02 -19.12
CA TYR A 476 -6.61 -3.27 -18.21
C TYR A 476 -5.37 -2.68 -18.91
N MET A 477 -5.13 -3.02 -20.18
CA MET A 477 -4.02 -2.46 -20.95
C MET A 477 -4.42 -1.12 -21.58
N ASP A 478 -3.45 -0.21 -21.67
CA ASP A 478 -3.63 1.02 -22.42
C ASP A 478 -3.71 0.72 -23.92
N PHE A 479 -4.41 1.59 -24.65
CA PHE A 479 -4.58 1.42 -26.10
C PHE A 479 -3.26 1.26 -26.86
N VAL A 480 -2.19 1.96 -26.43
CA VAL A 480 -0.86 1.88 -27.06
C VAL A 480 -0.15 0.55 -26.84
N GLU A 481 -0.59 -0.25 -25.87
CA GLU A 481 0.00 -1.55 -25.50
C GLU A 481 -0.68 -2.72 -26.24
N LEU A 482 -1.89 -2.52 -26.77
CA LEU A 482 -2.62 -3.55 -27.51
C LEU A 482 -1.97 -3.92 -28.87
N PRO A 483 -1.51 -2.97 -29.72
CA PRO A 483 -0.91 -3.32 -31.01
C PRO A 483 0.35 -4.21 -30.92
N PRO A 484 1.29 -3.99 -29.97
CA PRO A 484 2.39 -4.92 -29.72
C PRO A 484 1.95 -6.38 -29.47
N CYS A 485 0.83 -6.59 -28.77
CA CYS A 485 0.28 -7.93 -28.52
C CYS A 485 -0.08 -8.69 -29.81
N LEU A 486 -0.46 -7.97 -30.87
CA LEU A 486 -0.74 -8.56 -32.20
C LEU A 486 0.52 -9.08 -32.92
N GLY A 487 1.71 -8.78 -32.38
CA GLY A 487 3.01 -9.23 -32.87
C GLY A 487 3.50 -10.54 -32.24
N VAL A 488 2.84 -11.03 -31.19
CA VAL A 488 3.27 -12.24 -30.46
C VAL A 488 3.17 -13.49 -31.35
N CYS A 489 1.99 -13.78 -31.91
CA CYS A 489 1.78 -14.86 -32.87
C CYS A 489 0.51 -14.67 -33.70
N LYS A 490 0.29 -15.53 -34.71
CA LYS A 490 -0.90 -15.49 -35.57
C LYS A 490 -2.21 -15.73 -34.80
N GLN A 491 -2.18 -16.59 -33.78
CA GLN A 491 -3.36 -16.87 -32.95
C GLN A 491 -3.76 -15.63 -32.14
N TRP A 492 -2.80 -14.99 -31.47
CA TRP A 492 -3.01 -13.74 -30.75
C TRP A 492 -3.63 -12.66 -31.62
N ARG A 493 -3.08 -12.46 -32.80
CA ARG A 493 -3.65 -11.51 -33.76
C ARG A 493 -5.10 -11.84 -34.08
N ARG A 494 -5.40 -13.09 -34.47
CA ARG A 494 -6.77 -13.49 -34.86
C ARG A 494 -7.78 -13.35 -33.71
N THR A 495 -7.40 -13.71 -32.49
CA THR A 495 -8.29 -13.66 -31.33
C THR A 495 -8.56 -12.22 -30.90
N LEU A 496 -7.52 -11.40 -30.72
CA LEU A 496 -7.66 -10.03 -30.20
C LEU A 496 -8.28 -9.06 -31.21
N THR A 497 -8.25 -9.38 -32.51
CA THR A 497 -8.94 -8.59 -33.55
C THR A 497 -10.28 -9.20 -33.96
N SER A 498 -10.77 -10.21 -33.25
CA SER A 498 -12.06 -10.82 -33.57
C SER A 498 -13.22 -9.93 -33.10
N PRO A 499 -14.42 -10.06 -33.69
CA PRO A 499 -15.59 -9.30 -33.24
C PRO A 499 -15.95 -9.47 -31.76
N LEU A 500 -15.55 -10.58 -31.13
CA LEU A 500 -15.78 -10.82 -29.70
C LEU A 500 -14.98 -9.88 -28.80
N HIS A 501 -13.86 -9.33 -29.29
CA HIS A 501 -12.97 -8.44 -28.55
C HIS A 501 -12.99 -7.00 -29.07
N ASP A 502 -14.05 -6.62 -29.80
CA ASP A 502 -14.15 -5.31 -30.43
C ASP A 502 -14.05 -4.14 -29.44
N ARG A 503 -14.56 -4.33 -28.22
CA ARG A 503 -14.55 -3.36 -27.11
C ARG A 503 -13.14 -2.90 -26.73
N LEU A 504 -12.13 -3.74 -26.91
CA LEU A 504 -10.73 -3.38 -26.65
C LEU A 504 -10.25 -2.24 -27.56
N TRP A 505 -10.82 -2.15 -28.76
CA TRP A 505 -10.41 -1.21 -29.81
C TRP A 505 -11.28 0.05 -29.90
N ARG A 506 -12.31 0.17 -29.06
CA ARG A 506 -13.26 1.31 -29.11
C ARG A 506 -12.72 2.58 -28.45
N ASN A 507 -11.73 2.47 -27.57
CA ASN A 507 -11.11 3.61 -26.90
C ASN A 507 -9.72 3.86 -27.50
N MET A 508 -9.63 4.74 -28.48
CA MET A 508 -8.39 5.04 -29.19
C MET A 508 -7.73 6.31 -28.63
N ILE A 509 -6.74 6.12 -27.77
CA ILE A 509 -6.00 7.22 -27.12
C ILE A 509 -4.57 7.25 -27.67
N PHE A 510 -4.18 8.38 -28.25
CA PHE A 510 -2.91 8.58 -28.95
C PHE A 510 -2.07 9.66 -28.26
N PRO A 511 -1.41 9.36 -27.13
CA PRO A 511 -0.75 10.35 -26.25
C PRO A 511 0.48 11.05 -26.84
N GLY A 512 0.95 10.65 -28.03
CA GLY A 512 2.12 11.22 -28.70
C GLY A 512 3.45 10.81 -28.07
N ARG A 513 3.74 11.23 -26.83
CA ARG A 513 5.06 11.10 -26.19
C ARG A 513 5.49 9.66 -25.90
N SER A 514 4.55 8.76 -25.59
CA SER A 514 4.84 7.34 -25.30
C SER A 514 4.78 6.43 -26.53
N MET A 515 4.39 6.94 -27.69
CA MET A 515 4.33 6.15 -28.93
C MET A 515 5.66 6.18 -29.67
N LYS A 516 6.25 5.00 -29.92
CA LYS A 516 7.49 4.88 -30.73
C LYS A 516 7.32 5.39 -32.16
N ARG A 517 6.12 5.22 -32.75
CA ARG A 517 5.81 5.68 -34.11
C ARG A 517 4.31 5.93 -34.27
N ALA A 518 3.95 7.02 -34.95
CA ALA A 518 2.56 7.27 -35.32
C ALA A 518 2.03 6.22 -36.32
N PRO A 519 0.79 5.73 -36.16
CA PRO A 519 0.21 4.76 -37.06
C PRO A 519 -0.03 5.35 -38.46
N ARG A 520 0.22 4.53 -39.49
CA ARG A 520 -0.08 4.86 -40.89
C ARG A 520 -1.60 4.80 -41.13
N HIS A 521 -2.05 5.44 -42.22
CA HIS A 521 -3.47 5.52 -42.57
C HIS A 521 -4.13 4.13 -42.75
N ASP A 522 -3.43 3.19 -43.40
CA ASP A 522 -3.91 1.82 -43.62
C ASP A 522 -4.01 1.02 -42.31
N VAL A 523 -3.08 1.24 -41.38
CA VAL A 523 -3.10 0.64 -40.05
C VAL A 523 -4.26 1.18 -39.22
N LEU A 524 -4.51 2.50 -39.26
CA LEU A 524 -5.66 3.12 -38.60
C LEU A 524 -6.97 2.56 -39.14
N LYS A 525 -7.08 2.38 -40.46
CA LYS A 525 -8.26 1.77 -41.09
C LYS A 525 -8.52 0.35 -40.58
N LYS A 526 -7.46 -0.44 -40.39
CA LYS A 526 -7.55 -1.79 -39.80
C LYS A 526 -7.98 -1.73 -38.33
N MET A 527 -7.37 -0.84 -37.53
CA MET A 527 -7.75 -0.66 -36.11
C MET A 527 -9.22 -0.31 -35.95
N LEU A 528 -9.74 0.59 -36.80
CA LEU A 528 -11.15 0.96 -36.80
C LEU A 528 -12.06 -0.22 -37.19
N SER A 529 -11.62 -1.09 -38.10
CA SER A 529 -12.38 -2.30 -38.43
C SER A 529 -12.46 -3.29 -37.26
N TRP A 530 -11.49 -3.29 -36.35
CA TRP A 530 -11.49 -4.16 -35.16
C TRP A 530 -12.39 -3.62 -34.05
N ALA A 531 -12.69 -2.32 -34.03
CA ALA A 531 -13.60 -1.70 -33.06
C ALA A 531 -15.08 -2.09 -33.26
N GLY A 532 -15.38 -2.81 -34.35
CA GLY A 532 -16.71 -3.34 -34.65
C GLY A 532 -17.67 -2.28 -35.21
N ASN A 533 -18.96 -2.61 -35.16
CA ASN A 533 -20.01 -1.74 -35.68
C ASN A 533 -20.06 -0.43 -34.88
N GLY A 534 -19.94 0.69 -35.57
CA GLY A 534 -19.91 2.03 -34.98
C GLY A 534 -18.51 2.59 -34.74
N GLY A 535 -17.44 1.83 -34.99
CA GLY A 535 -16.06 2.29 -34.90
C GLY A 535 -15.63 2.67 -33.49
N ALA A 536 -14.80 3.71 -33.36
CA ALA A 536 -14.32 4.15 -32.06
C ALA A 536 -15.42 4.88 -31.27
N ARG A 537 -15.49 4.60 -29.97
CA ARG A 537 -16.34 5.30 -28.99
C ARG A 537 -15.63 6.53 -28.41
N LYS A 538 -14.31 6.46 -28.24
CA LYS A 538 -13.48 7.55 -27.72
C LYS A 538 -12.25 7.73 -28.59
N ILE A 539 -11.97 8.96 -29.02
CA ILE A 539 -10.79 9.33 -29.78
C ILE A 539 -10.10 10.50 -29.07
N VAL A 540 -8.84 10.33 -28.71
CA VAL A 540 -8.05 11.36 -28.01
C VAL A 540 -6.69 11.51 -28.68
N ILE A 541 -6.40 12.70 -29.22
CA ILE A 541 -5.16 13.05 -29.92
C ILE A 541 -4.63 14.38 -29.35
N PRO A 542 -3.99 14.36 -28.17
CA PRO A 542 -3.52 15.58 -27.49
C PRO A 542 -2.35 16.25 -28.23
N LEU A 543 -1.57 15.50 -29.03
CA LEU A 543 -0.43 16.02 -29.78
C LEU A 543 -0.56 15.66 -31.28
N PRO A 544 -1.39 16.40 -32.04
CA PRO A 544 -1.64 16.11 -33.46
C PRO A 544 -0.36 16.07 -34.32
N LYS A 545 0.61 16.96 -34.04
CA LYS A 545 1.92 16.97 -34.72
C LYS A 545 2.68 15.66 -34.55
N THR A 546 2.84 15.20 -33.30
CA THR A 546 3.52 13.92 -33.00
C THR A 546 2.78 12.72 -33.59
N PHE A 547 1.44 12.79 -33.63
CA PHE A 547 0.61 11.79 -34.30
C PHE A 547 0.65 11.86 -35.84
N LEU A 548 1.25 12.92 -36.41
CA LEU A 548 1.21 13.24 -37.83
C LEU A 548 -0.24 13.21 -38.34
N LEU A 549 -1.14 13.95 -37.66
CA LEU A 549 -2.55 14.02 -38.01
C LEU A 549 -2.72 14.77 -39.34
N THR A 550 -3.15 14.05 -40.37
CA THR A 550 -3.47 14.63 -41.69
C THR A 550 -4.98 14.71 -41.88
N GLN A 551 -5.43 15.53 -42.84
CA GLN A 551 -6.85 15.61 -43.24
C GLN A 551 -7.46 14.23 -43.53
N GLN A 552 -6.74 13.36 -44.23
CA GLN A 552 -7.20 12.00 -44.54
C GLN A 552 -7.37 11.13 -43.30
N LYS A 553 -6.47 11.24 -42.31
CA LYS A 553 -6.59 10.50 -41.04
C LYS A 553 -7.76 11.00 -40.20
N LEU A 554 -7.94 12.32 -40.10
CA LEU A 554 -9.07 12.90 -39.38
C LEU A 554 -10.41 12.47 -39.98
N MET A 555 -10.55 12.58 -41.30
CA MET A 555 -11.77 12.18 -42.00
C MET A 555 -12.07 10.68 -41.83
N LEU A 556 -11.04 9.82 -41.88
CA LEU A 556 -11.20 8.39 -41.62
C LEU A 556 -11.69 8.11 -40.20
N LEU A 557 -11.03 8.70 -39.20
CA LEU A 557 -11.34 8.51 -37.78
C LEU A 557 -12.79 8.91 -37.46
N LEU A 558 -13.23 10.06 -37.96
CA LEU A 558 -14.57 10.57 -37.68
C LEU A 558 -15.67 9.84 -38.47
N LYS A 559 -15.46 9.58 -39.77
CA LYS A 559 -16.48 8.92 -40.61
C LYS A 559 -16.68 7.44 -40.29
N ALA A 560 -15.61 6.74 -39.89
CA ALA A 560 -15.71 5.34 -39.48
C ALA A 560 -16.33 5.16 -38.09
N SER A 561 -16.41 6.23 -37.30
CA SER A 561 -16.82 6.20 -35.89
C SER A 561 -18.18 6.84 -35.68
N THR A 562 -19.25 6.20 -36.19
CA THR A 562 -20.63 6.69 -36.01
C THR A 562 -21.11 6.57 -34.57
N GLY A 563 -20.51 5.69 -33.77
CA GLY A 563 -20.78 5.51 -32.35
C GLY A 563 -19.93 6.37 -31.42
N LEU A 564 -19.27 7.41 -31.94
CA LEU A 564 -18.36 8.27 -31.18
C LEU A 564 -19.12 9.03 -30.07
N GLU A 565 -18.58 8.96 -28.85
CA GLU A 565 -19.12 9.62 -27.66
C GLU A 565 -18.19 10.71 -27.13
N HIS A 566 -16.88 10.59 -27.39
CA HIS A 566 -15.86 11.50 -26.88
C HIS A 566 -14.78 11.77 -27.93
N LEU A 567 -14.54 13.06 -28.21
CA LEU A 567 -13.51 13.53 -29.14
C LEU A 567 -12.63 14.59 -28.46
N GLU A 568 -11.32 14.36 -28.46
CA GLU A 568 -10.33 15.34 -28.03
C GLU A 568 -9.23 15.46 -29.08
N ILE A 569 -9.02 16.68 -29.57
CA ILE A 569 -7.96 17.01 -30.52
C ILE A 569 -7.22 18.22 -29.98
N GLY A 570 -5.92 18.05 -29.72
CA GLY A 570 -5.01 19.10 -29.28
C GLY A 570 -4.63 20.09 -30.41
N PRO A 571 -3.60 20.92 -30.21
CA PRO A 571 -3.33 22.08 -31.05
C PRO A 571 -3.06 21.71 -32.50
N GLN A 572 -3.78 22.37 -33.42
CA GLN A 572 -3.75 22.10 -34.84
C GLN A 572 -2.84 23.09 -35.56
N SER A 573 -1.71 22.62 -36.10
CA SER A 573 -0.80 23.48 -36.87
C SER A 573 -1.26 23.83 -38.27
N GLU A 574 -2.18 23.06 -38.84
CA GLU A 574 -2.74 23.24 -40.18
C GLU A 574 -4.27 23.20 -40.04
N GLY A 575 -5.01 24.06 -40.75
CA GLY A 575 -6.47 24.16 -40.65
C GLY A 575 -7.17 22.88 -41.14
N LEU A 576 -7.30 21.88 -40.27
CA LEU A 576 -7.98 20.63 -40.57
C LEU A 576 -9.48 20.87 -40.65
N LEU A 577 -10.08 20.43 -41.76
CA LEU A 577 -11.51 20.59 -41.99
C LEU A 577 -12.27 19.42 -41.36
N PHE A 578 -13.21 19.74 -40.47
CA PHE A 578 -14.12 18.73 -39.92
C PHE A 578 -15.27 18.45 -40.89
N PRO A 579 -15.88 17.25 -40.84
CA PRO A 579 -16.98 16.94 -41.75
C PRO A 579 -18.21 17.82 -41.46
N SER A 580 -18.70 18.52 -42.49
CA SER A 580 -19.79 19.50 -42.38
C SER A 580 -21.17 18.98 -42.76
N ASN A 581 -21.27 17.92 -43.58
CA ASN A 581 -22.54 17.52 -44.22
C ASN A 581 -23.17 16.24 -43.63
N GLN A 582 -22.68 15.75 -42.50
CA GLN A 582 -23.06 14.45 -41.95
C GLN A 582 -23.63 14.57 -40.54
N LYS A 583 -24.91 14.21 -40.36
CA LYS A 583 -25.59 14.14 -39.06
C LYS A 583 -25.54 12.72 -38.47
N ILE A 584 -24.34 12.17 -38.36
CA ILE A 584 -24.13 10.77 -37.93
C ILE A 584 -23.77 10.62 -36.45
N TRP A 585 -23.36 11.70 -35.78
CA TRP A 585 -22.91 11.68 -34.38
C TRP A 585 -24.04 12.00 -33.40
N THR A 586 -24.98 11.06 -33.24
CA THR A 586 -26.12 11.21 -32.32
C THR A 586 -25.81 10.81 -30.87
N LYS A 587 -24.57 10.37 -30.60
CA LYS A 587 -24.10 9.95 -29.27
C LYS A 587 -22.90 10.76 -28.77
N LEU A 588 -22.42 11.72 -29.55
CA LEU A 588 -21.25 12.53 -29.21
C LEU A 588 -21.60 13.48 -28.06
N ARG A 589 -21.07 13.21 -26.88
CA ARG A 589 -21.35 13.95 -25.64
C ARG A 589 -20.24 14.92 -25.26
N HIS A 590 -18.99 14.61 -25.61
CA HIS A 590 -17.83 15.43 -25.24
C HIS A 590 -16.99 15.78 -26.45
N VAL A 591 -16.72 17.06 -26.62
CA VAL A 591 -15.79 17.57 -27.63
C VAL A 591 -14.82 18.56 -26.98
N SER A 592 -13.53 18.31 -27.19
CA SER A 592 -12.45 19.23 -26.84
C SER A 592 -11.62 19.51 -28.09
N ILE A 593 -11.54 20.78 -28.47
CA ILE A 593 -10.83 21.23 -29.66
C ILE A 593 -9.92 22.39 -29.29
N ASP A 594 -8.66 22.26 -29.68
CA ASP A 594 -7.71 23.34 -29.68
C ASP A 594 -7.56 23.88 -31.11
N GLY A 595 -8.16 25.05 -31.35
CA GLY A 595 -8.14 25.76 -32.62
C GLY A 595 -6.85 26.54 -32.87
N THR A 596 -5.82 26.38 -32.03
CA THR A 596 -4.60 27.18 -32.10
C THR A 596 -3.46 26.46 -32.82
N GLY A 597 -2.73 27.23 -33.63
CA GLY A 597 -1.51 26.79 -34.33
C GLY A 597 -0.31 26.60 -33.41
N GLU A 598 0.86 26.29 -33.99
CA GLU A 598 2.10 26.12 -33.21
C GLU A 598 2.54 27.42 -32.53
N SER A 599 2.93 27.31 -31.26
CA SER A 599 3.32 28.40 -30.36
C SER A 599 4.67 29.06 -30.70
N SER A 600 5.28 28.73 -31.85
CA SER A 600 6.69 29.03 -32.16
C SER A 600 6.95 30.42 -32.77
N LYS A 601 5.96 31.32 -32.78
CA LYS A 601 6.19 32.75 -33.03
C LYS A 601 5.59 33.59 -31.88
N PRO A 602 6.41 34.14 -30.97
CA PRO A 602 5.96 35.22 -30.09
C PRO A 602 5.85 36.52 -30.92
N ALA A 603 5.22 37.53 -30.33
CA ALA A 603 5.15 38.92 -30.81
C ALA A 603 3.93 39.27 -31.71
N TRP A 604 2.87 39.81 -31.08
CA TRP A 604 1.95 40.84 -31.59
C TRP A 604 1.33 40.74 -33.00
N SER A 605 1.38 39.60 -33.68
CA SER A 605 0.73 39.42 -34.99
C SER A 605 -0.20 38.21 -35.02
N THR A 606 -1.50 38.52 -35.03
CA THR A 606 -2.65 37.83 -35.62
C THR A 606 -2.45 36.42 -36.16
N ALA A 607 -3.29 35.50 -35.70
CA ALA A 607 -3.93 34.51 -36.57
C ALA A 607 -5.38 34.31 -36.09
N LYS A 608 -6.26 35.24 -36.44
CA LYS A 608 -7.70 35.02 -36.41
C LYS A 608 -7.95 33.74 -37.24
N VAL A 609 -8.53 32.71 -36.63
CA VAL A 609 -8.82 31.45 -37.32
C VAL A 609 -9.77 31.77 -38.47
N HIS A 610 -9.32 31.65 -39.73
CA HIS A 610 -10.21 31.75 -40.88
C HIS A 610 -11.32 30.68 -40.74
N LEU A 611 -12.56 31.00 -41.13
CA LEU A 611 -13.80 30.19 -40.99
C LEU A 611 -13.68 28.68 -41.34
N GLY A 612 -12.65 28.27 -42.09
CA GLY A 612 -12.35 26.86 -42.37
C GLY A 612 -11.67 26.08 -41.21
N GLY A 613 -11.20 26.73 -40.14
CA GLY A 613 -10.50 26.07 -39.03
C GLY A 613 -11.38 25.71 -37.83
N PHE A 614 -12.46 26.45 -37.58
CA PHE A 614 -13.38 26.16 -36.48
C PHE A 614 -14.51 25.23 -36.95
N PRO A 615 -14.77 24.10 -36.27
CA PRO A 615 -15.70 23.07 -36.77
C PRO A 615 -17.17 23.38 -36.46
N LEU A 616 -17.67 24.56 -36.86
CA LEU A 616 -19.03 25.02 -36.60
C LEU A 616 -20.10 24.01 -37.04
N MET A 617 -20.07 23.61 -38.32
CA MET A 617 -21.07 22.69 -38.87
C MET A 617 -21.01 21.31 -38.23
N PHE A 618 -19.81 20.84 -37.88
CA PHE A 618 -19.62 19.58 -37.17
C PHE A 618 -20.26 19.61 -35.77
N LEU A 619 -20.05 20.69 -35.01
CA LEU A 619 -20.67 20.87 -33.70
C LEU A 619 -22.20 20.96 -33.80
N ASN A 620 -22.71 21.72 -34.78
CA ASN A 620 -24.15 21.80 -35.04
C ASN A 620 -24.76 20.44 -35.41
N ASN A 621 -24.02 19.60 -36.15
CA ASN A 621 -24.47 18.25 -36.49
C ASN A 621 -24.52 17.30 -35.28
N ALA A 622 -23.80 17.62 -34.20
CA ALA A 622 -23.82 16.88 -32.93
C ALA A 622 -24.69 17.54 -31.83
N ALA A 623 -25.41 18.62 -32.16
CA ALA A 623 -26.17 19.44 -31.20
C ALA A 623 -27.22 18.65 -30.39
N SER A 624 -27.73 17.55 -30.94
CA SER A 624 -28.75 16.72 -30.29
C SER A 624 -28.21 15.86 -29.14
N SER A 625 -26.89 15.72 -28.99
CA SER A 625 -26.26 14.88 -27.95
C SER A 625 -25.12 15.55 -27.19
N LEU A 626 -24.58 16.68 -27.67
CA LEU A 626 -23.38 17.29 -27.09
C LEU A 626 -23.68 17.94 -25.73
N GLU A 627 -22.99 17.47 -24.69
CA GLU A 627 -23.15 17.87 -23.29
C GLU A 627 -21.95 18.67 -22.77
N HIS A 628 -20.76 18.43 -23.32
CA HIS A 628 -19.51 19.03 -22.86
C HIS A 628 -18.69 19.58 -24.03
N LEU A 629 -18.31 20.86 -23.95
CA LEU A 629 -17.49 21.53 -24.95
C LEU A 629 -16.31 22.25 -24.29
N THR A 630 -15.10 21.96 -24.77
CA THR A 630 -13.89 22.71 -24.45
C THR A 630 -13.32 23.33 -25.73
N VAL A 631 -13.09 24.63 -25.70
CA VAL A 631 -12.52 25.41 -26.80
C VAL A 631 -11.27 26.13 -26.31
N LEU A 632 -10.11 25.78 -26.87
CA LEU A 632 -8.88 26.54 -26.71
C LEU A 632 -8.61 27.27 -28.04
N GLY A 633 -8.58 28.61 -27.99
CA GLY A 633 -8.61 29.47 -29.18
C GLY A 633 -10.02 29.79 -29.64
N ILE A 634 -10.64 30.80 -29.02
CA ILE A 634 -11.98 31.27 -29.40
C ILE A 634 -11.93 31.90 -30.81
N PRO A 635 -12.87 31.55 -31.72
CA PRO A 635 -12.98 32.20 -33.02
C PRO A 635 -13.31 33.69 -32.90
N GLU A 636 -12.72 34.53 -33.76
CA GLU A 636 -13.00 35.97 -33.80
C GLU A 636 -14.49 36.27 -33.94
N GLN A 637 -15.21 35.47 -34.73
CA GLN A 637 -16.63 35.66 -35.00
C GLN A 637 -17.46 35.62 -33.71
N TRP A 638 -17.00 34.92 -32.67
CA TRP A 638 -17.70 34.91 -31.38
C TRP A 638 -17.61 36.27 -30.68
N TYR A 639 -16.52 37.03 -30.87
CA TYR A 639 -16.40 38.40 -30.36
C TYR A 639 -17.35 39.37 -31.07
N THR A 640 -17.70 39.07 -32.32
CA THR A 640 -18.69 39.82 -33.12
C THR A 640 -20.07 39.15 -33.14
N THR A 641 -20.35 38.25 -32.19
CA THR A 641 -21.65 37.55 -32.03
C THR A 641 -22.15 36.81 -33.28
N GLN A 642 -21.24 36.23 -34.07
CA GLN A 642 -21.51 35.53 -35.32
C GLN A 642 -20.99 34.07 -35.29
N SER A 643 -21.59 33.21 -36.11
CA SER A 643 -21.09 31.86 -36.40
C SER A 643 -20.89 30.96 -35.16
N ILE A 644 -21.83 31.03 -34.21
CA ILE A 644 -21.81 30.26 -32.96
C ILE A 644 -22.62 28.97 -33.15
N PRO A 645 -22.12 27.81 -32.66
CA PRO A 645 -22.89 26.57 -32.71
C PRO A 645 -24.07 26.65 -31.74
N VAL A 646 -25.24 26.15 -32.16
CA VAL A 646 -26.43 26.09 -31.29
C VAL A 646 -26.48 24.72 -30.64
N LEU A 647 -26.18 24.66 -29.34
CA LEU A 647 -26.02 23.40 -28.58
C LEU A 647 -26.99 23.38 -27.39
N PRO A 648 -28.27 23.02 -27.61
CA PRO A 648 -29.33 23.16 -26.60
C PRO A 648 -29.19 22.20 -25.40
N LYS A 649 -28.36 21.15 -25.52
CA LYS A 649 -28.08 20.19 -24.44
C LYS A 649 -26.74 20.43 -23.75
N LEU A 650 -26.00 21.47 -24.11
CA LEU A 650 -24.69 21.75 -23.54
C LEU A 650 -24.83 22.08 -22.06
N LYS A 651 -24.13 21.31 -21.22
CA LYS A 651 -24.08 21.48 -19.77
C LYS A 651 -22.80 22.14 -19.30
N THR A 652 -21.67 21.90 -19.96
CA THR A 652 -20.39 22.46 -19.55
C THR A 652 -19.67 23.11 -20.71
N LEU A 653 -19.19 24.33 -20.50
CA LEU A 653 -18.41 25.09 -21.46
C LEU A 653 -17.11 25.56 -20.81
N ARG A 654 -15.98 25.15 -21.38
CA ARG A 654 -14.67 25.70 -21.05
C ARG A 654 -14.11 26.44 -22.24
N MET A 655 -13.73 27.69 -22.05
CA MET A 655 -13.20 28.53 -23.11
C MET A 655 -11.96 29.29 -22.65
N SER A 656 -10.94 29.30 -23.49
CA SER A 656 -9.64 29.93 -23.22
C SER A 656 -8.96 30.32 -24.53
N ASN A 657 -7.95 31.18 -24.47
CA ASN A 657 -7.10 31.50 -25.61
C ASN A 657 -5.65 31.08 -25.35
N THR A 658 -4.84 30.96 -26.40
CA THR A 658 -3.39 30.75 -26.26
C THR A 658 -2.62 32.02 -25.95
N SER A 659 -3.12 33.16 -26.44
CA SER A 659 -2.55 34.48 -26.18
C SER A 659 -3.64 35.38 -25.61
N THR A 660 -3.24 36.32 -24.75
CA THR A 660 -4.16 37.23 -24.10
C THR A 660 -4.84 38.14 -25.13
N SER A 661 -6.16 38.01 -25.27
CA SER A 661 -6.94 38.89 -26.15
C SER A 661 -7.04 40.29 -25.55
N ARG A 662 -6.96 41.32 -26.42
CA ARG A 662 -7.26 42.71 -26.05
C ARG A 662 -8.73 43.06 -26.22
N ASP A 663 -9.44 42.28 -27.04
CA ASP A 663 -10.85 42.52 -27.36
C ASP A 663 -11.73 42.06 -26.19
N SER A 664 -12.75 42.85 -25.87
CA SER A 664 -13.75 42.48 -24.86
C SER A 664 -14.69 41.41 -25.42
N PHE A 665 -14.89 40.33 -24.67
CA PHE A 665 -15.76 39.22 -25.09
C PHE A 665 -17.20 39.43 -24.58
N PRO A 666 -18.21 39.55 -25.45
CA PRO A 666 -19.60 39.68 -25.03
C PRO A 666 -20.11 38.33 -24.54
N ILE A 667 -20.33 38.11 -23.24
CA ILE A 667 -20.61 36.75 -22.72
C ILE A 667 -22.09 36.34 -22.86
N PHE A 668 -23.01 37.30 -22.74
CA PHE A 668 -24.44 37.01 -22.55
C PHE A 668 -25.12 36.44 -23.78
N PHE A 669 -24.63 36.71 -25.00
CA PHE A 669 -25.21 36.13 -26.22
C PHE A 669 -25.14 34.60 -26.24
N LEU A 670 -24.21 33.99 -25.49
CA LEU A 670 -24.07 32.54 -25.41
C LEU A 670 -25.27 31.87 -24.73
N SER A 671 -26.11 32.59 -23.99
CA SER A 671 -27.29 31.98 -23.37
C SER A 671 -28.33 31.51 -24.38
N ASP A 672 -28.43 32.15 -25.55
CA ASP A 672 -29.31 31.68 -26.63
C ASP A 672 -28.76 30.43 -27.31
N ALA A 673 -27.43 30.36 -27.48
CA ALA A 673 -26.78 29.20 -28.08
C ALA A 673 -26.74 28.00 -27.12
N PHE A 674 -26.55 28.24 -25.82
CA PHE A 674 -26.31 27.26 -24.76
C PHE A 674 -27.26 27.48 -23.56
N PRO A 675 -28.58 27.33 -23.73
CA PRO A 675 -29.57 27.71 -22.71
C PRO A 675 -29.53 26.86 -21.43
N ARG A 676 -29.04 25.62 -21.50
CA ARG A 676 -29.02 24.66 -20.37
C ARG A 676 -27.67 24.54 -19.66
N LEU A 677 -26.83 25.57 -19.77
CA LEU A 677 -25.48 25.54 -19.24
C LEU A 677 -25.50 25.44 -17.69
N GLU A 678 -24.82 24.43 -17.16
CA GLU A 678 -24.65 24.19 -15.73
C GLU A 678 -23.28 24.66 -15.23
N GLN A 679 -22.26 24.67 -16.09
CA GLN A 679 -20.89 25.04 -15.71
C GLN A 679 -20.20 25.86 -16.80
N LEU A 680 -19.61 26.98 -16.41
CA LEU A 680 -18.90 27.90 -17.28
C LEU A 680 -17.50 28.19 -16.74
N TRP A 681 -16.48 27.91 -17.56
CA TRP A 681 -15.10 28.31 -17.31
C TRP A 681 -14.62 29.24 -18.41
N ILE A 682 -14.21 30.44 -18.01
CA ILE A 682 -13.65 31.48 -18.86
C ILE A 682 -12.18 31.71 -18.48
N GLY A 683 -11.29 31.57 -19.44
CA GLY A 683 -9.85 31.77 -19.27
C GLY A 683 -9.04 30.46 -19.17
N PRO A 684 -7.70 30.55 -19.15
CA PRO A 684 -6.90 31.78 -19.14
C PRO A 684 -6.94 32.53 -20.47
N ASN A 685 -6.42 33.77 -20.48
CA ASN A 685 -6.23 34.63 -21.66
C ASN A 685 -7.48 35.28 -22.28
N ILE A 686 -8.59 35.36 -21.56
CA ILE A 686 -9.79 36.15 -21.94
C ILE A 686 -10.04 37.17 -20.82
N PRO A 687 -9.15 38.16 -20.63
CA PRO A 687 -9.19 39.03 -19.45
C PRO A 687 -10.34 40.04 -19.51
N ASN A 688 -10.80 40.39 -20.71
CA ASN A 688 -11.79 41.44 -20.92
C ASN A 688 -13.14 40.84 -21.30
N LEU A 689 -14.17 41.08 -20.49
CA LEU A 689 -15.57 40.75 -20.76
C LEU A 689 -16.36 42.03 -21.04
N ASP A 690 -17.36 41.92 -21.92
CA ASP A 690 -18.25 43.04 -22.24
C ASP A 690 -19.67 42.81 -21.70
N SER A 691 -20.23 43.86 -21.09
CA SER A 691 -21.60 43.94 -20.60
C SER A 691 -22.52 44.75 -21.52
N ASN A 692 -21.99 45.46 -22.52
CA ASN A 692 -22.70 46.43 -23.36
C ASN A 692 -23.89 45.86 -24.15
N SER A 693 -23.97 44.54 -24.33
CA SER A 693 -25.14 43.88 -24.94
C SER A 693 -26.35 43.78 -24.00
N LEU A 694 -26.23 44.01 -22.68
CA LEU A 694 -27.28 43.76 -21.68
C LEU A 694 -28.63 44.43 -21.96
N ALA A 695 -28.66 45.57 -22.65
CA ALA A 695 -29.91 46.27 -22.99
C ALA A 695 -30.88 45.38 -23.81
N GLU A 696 -30.36 44.50 -24.66
CA GLU A 696 -31.13 43.57 -25.49
C GLU A 696 -31.67 42.36 -24.70
N TRP A 697 -31.22 42.17 -23.46
CA TRP A 697 -31.48 40.94 -22.67
C TRP A 697 -32.33 41.18 -21.43
N ARG A 698 -32.90 42.38 -21.28
CA ARG A 698 -33.79 42.75 -20.17
C ARG A 698 -34.91 41.74 -19.98
N ASP A 699 -35.59 41.37 -21.07
CA ASP A 699 -36.76 40.49 -21.03
C ASP A 699 -36.42 39.02 -20.76
N LYS A 700 -35.14 38.64 -20.92
CA LYS A 700 -34.66 37.26 -20.74
C LYS A 700 -33.91 37.05 -19.43
N TRP A 701 -33.62 38.11 -18.67
CA TRP A 701 -32.75 38.08 -17.48
C TRP A 701 -33.10 36.97 -16.48
N GLU A 702 -34.38 36.84 -16.13
CA GLU A 702 -34.86 35.83 -15.16
C GLU A 702 -34.72 34.38 -15.65
N THR A 703 -34.66 34.18 -16.97
CA THR A 703 -34.54 32.85 -17.59
C THR A 703 -33.11 32.51 -18.03
N MET A 704 -32.23 33.50 -18.05
CA MET A 704 -30.86 33.36 -18.53
C MET A 704 -30.04 32.50 -17.58
N TRP A 705 -29.61 31.33 -18.06
CA TRP A 705 -28.72 30.42 -17.33
C TRP A 705 -29.16 30.15 -15.88
N ASN A 706 -30.46 30.01 -15.66
CA ASN A 706 -31.06 29.70 -14.35
C ASN A 706 -30.58 28.36 -13.73
N HIS A 707 -29.89 27.53 -14.52
CA HIS A 707 -29.28 26.26 -14.10
C HIS A 707 -27.76 26.35 -13.89
N LEU A 708 -27.14 27.53 -14.02
CA LEU A 708 -25.71 27.71 -13.85
C LEU A 708 -25.32 27.53 -12.37
N LYS A 709 -24.52 26.49 -12.13
CA LYS A 709 -24.03 26.06 -10.81
C LYS A 709 -22.56 26.37 -10.59
N VAL A 710 -21.77 26.47 -11.66
CA VAL A 710 -20.31 26.67 -11.57
C VAL A 710 -19.90 27.81 -12.46
N LEU A 711 -19.20 28.79 -11.88
CA LEU A 711 -18.63 29.92 -12.59
C LEU A 711 -17.16 30.08 -12.23
N ILE A 712 -16.29 29.91 -13.24
CA ILE A 712 -14.84 30.04 -13.09
C ILE A 712 -14.35 31.12 -14.06
N PHE A 713 -13.61 32.09 -13.54
CA PHE A 713 -12.92 33.11 -14.32
C PHE A 713 -11.45 33.15 -13.92
N GLU A 714 -10.56 32.91 -14.89
CA GLU A 714 -9.12 32.83 -14.69
C GLU A 714 -8.40 33.88 -15.55
N VAL A 715 -7.75 34.85 -14.91
CA VAL A 715 -6.93 35.87 -15.59
C VAL A 715 -5.45 35.48 -15.56
N SER A 716 -4.80 35.54 -16.72
CA SER A 716 -3.35 35.33 -16.86
C SER A 716 -2.53 36.62 -16.84
N SER A 717 -3.10 37.73 -17.32
CA SER A 717 -2.51 39.08 -17.25
C SER A 717 -3.58 40.15 -17.44
N VAL A 718 -3.38 41.32 -16.82
CA VAL A 718 -4.23 42.50 -17.03
C VAL A 718 -3.79 43.15 -18.33
N VAL A 719 -4.70 43.22 -19.30
CA VAL A 719 -4.39 43.81 -20.61
C VAL A 719 -5.55 44.68 -21.06
N GLY A 720 -5.33 45.98 -21.15
CA GLY A 720 -6.31 46.93 -21.68
C GLY A 720 -6.42 48.22 -20.85
N PRO A 721 -7.18 49.21 -21.33
CA PRO A 721 -7.54 50.41 -20.55
C PRO A 721 -8.31 50.04 -19.28
N ILE A 722 -8.23 50.89 -18.25
CA ILE A 722 -8.94 50.73 -16.97
C ILE A 722 -10.45 50.51 -17.19
N SER A 723 -11.05 51.17 -18.18
CA SER A 723 -12.46 51.02 -18.53
C SER A 723 -12.86 49.60 -18.98
N GLN A 724 -11.96 48.85 -19.63
CA GLN A 724 -12.21 47.46 -20.01
C GLN A 724 -12.18 46.54 -18.79
N VAL A 725 -11.23 46.77 -17.88
CA VAL A 725 -11.16 46.05 -16.60
C VAL A 725 -12.43 46.32 -15.78
N GLU A 726 -12.86 47.58 -15.70
CA GLU A 726 -14.11 47.99 -15.05
C GLU A 726 -15.33 47.27 -15.62
N ASN A 727 -15.48 47.29 -16.95
CA ASN A 727 -16.57 46.61 -17.62
C ASN A 727 -16.55 45.09 -17.37
N SER A 728 -15.35 44.49 -17.31
CA SER A 728 -15.21 43.05 -17.05
C SER A 728 -15.64 42.66 -15.64
N LEU A 729 -15.23 43.44 -14.64
CA LEU A 729 -15.64 43.26 -13.25
C LEU A 729 -17.16 43.45 -13.10
N LEU A 730 -17.74 44.39 -13.85
CA LEU A 730 -19.19 44.56 -13.94
C LEU A 730 -19.89 43.36 -14.59
N THR A 731 -19.35 42.81 -15.68
CA THR A 731 -19.89 41.60 -16.31
C THR A 731 -19.87 40.42 -15.33
N LEU A 732 -18.78 40.25 -14.57
CA LEU A 732 -18.69 39.21 -13.54
C LEU A 732 -19.75 39.42 -12.44
N ARG A 733 -19.98 40.67 -12.01
CA ARG A 733 -21.08 41.00 -11.09
C ARG A 733 -22.42 40.54 -11.65
N CYS A 734 -22.73 40.92 -12.89
CA CYS A 734 -23.97 40.52 -13.55
C CYS A 734 -24.12 38.98 -13.59
N LEU A 735 -23.07 38.24 -13.96
CA LEU A 735 -23.08 36.78 -13.98
C LEU A 735 -23.34 36.17 -12.59
N THR A 736 -22.78 36.75 -11.52
CA THR A 736 -23.04 36.28 -10.14
C THR A 736 -24.44 36.62 -9.63
N CYS A 737 -25.09 37.63 -10.20
CA CYS A 737 -26.45 38.04 -9.85
C CYS A 737 -27.54 37.32 -10.66
N LEU A 738 -27.18 36.50 -11.66
CA LEU A 738 -28.15 35.67 -12.38
C LEU A 738 -28.92 34.79 -11.39
N ASN A 739 -30.26 34.76 -11.49
CA ASN A 739 -31.13 34.09 -10.53
C ASN A 739 -30.80 34.45 -9.06
N ARG A 740 -30.43 35.72 -8.80
CA ARG A 740 -29.99 36.24 -7.50
C ARG A 740 -28.77 35.52 -6.90
N GLY A 741 -28.01 34.80 -7.72
CA GLY A 741 -26.89 33.95 -7.30
C GLY A 741 -27.31 32.62 -6.66
N ASN A 742 -28.60 32.31 -6.58
CA ASN A 742 -29.10 31.14 -5.85
C ASN A 742 -28.85 29.80 -6.56
N SER A 743 -28.62 29.79 -7.87
CA SER A 743 -28.24 28.56 -8.58
C SER A 743 -26.77 28.19 -8.41
N LEU A 744 -25.90 29.15 -8.07
CA LEU A 744 -24.46 28.97 -8.00
C LEU A 744 -24.05 28.16 -6.76
N GLN A 745 -23.25 27.13 -7.00
CA GLN A 745 -22.67 26.24 -5.99
C GLN A 745 -21.15 26.43 -5.88
N HIS A 746 -20.47 26.75 -6.99
CA HIS A 746 -19.02 26.93 -7.00
C HIS A 746 -18.63 28.18 -7.79
N ILE A 747 -17.91 29.09 -7.13
CA ILE A 747 -17.37 30.30 -7.74
C ILE A 747 -15.86 30.28 -7.58
N ARG A 748 -15.14 30.55 -8.68
CA ARG A 748 -13.72 30.85 -8.63
C ARG A 748 -13.36 32.04 -9.49
N PHE A 749 -12.80 33.07 -8.88
CA PHE A 749 -12.33 34.27 -9.58
C PHE A 749 -10.87 34.53 -9.27
N ASP A 750 -10.02 34.43 -10.29
CA ASP A 750 -8.62 34.86 -10.23
C ASP A 750 -8.52 36.18 -11.02
N VAL A 751 -8.94 37.29 -10.39
CA VAL A 751 -8.83 38.65 -10.92
C VAL A 751 -7.73 39.43 -10.19
N PRO A 752 -7.17 40.50 -10.77
CA PRO A 752 -6.14 41.32 -10.13
C PRO A 752 -6.62 41.95 -8.81
N ALA A 753 -5.69 42.17 -7.87
CA ALA A 753 -5.98 42.57 -6.49
C ALA A 753 -6.65 43.96 -6.35
N GLU A 754 -6.55 44.84 -7.36
CA GLU A 754 -7.18 46.16 -7.36
C GLU A 754 -8.68 46.09 -7.68
N ASN A 755 -9.48 45.62 -6.71
CA ASN A 755 -10.94 45.55 -6.82
C ASN A 755 -11.65 46.80 -6.31
N GLU A 756 -10.95 47.85 -5.88
CA GLU A 756 -11.56 49.05 -5.31
C GLU A 756 -11.71 50.16 -6.35
N ASP A 757 -12.86 50.85 -6.34
CA ASP A 757 -13.03 52.11 -7.08
C ASP A 757 -12.18 53.23 -6.46
N ARG A 758 -12.16 54.41 -7.09
CA ARG A 758 -11.43 55.59 -6.57
C ARG A 758 -11.92 56.07 -5.19
N HIS A 759 -12.96 55.45 -4.64
CA HIS A 759 -13.58 55.75 -3.36
C HIS A 759 -13.51 54.55 -2.40
N GLY A 760 -12.70 53.52 -2.70
CA GLY A 760 -12.50 52.35 -1.83
C GLY A 760 -13.63 51.33 -1.90
N ARG A 761 -14.52 51.38 -2.91
CA ARG A 761 -15.67 50.46 -3.01
C ARG A 761 -15.33 49.23 -3.87
N PRO A 762 -15.60 48.01 -3.42
CA PRO A 762 -15.32 46.79 -4.17
C PRO A 762 -16.20 46.64 -5.42
N ARG A 763 -15.65 46.26 -6.57
CA ARG A 763 -16.33 46.37 -7.88
C ARG A 763 -17.18 45.16 -8.29
N VAL A 764 -16.76 43.93 -8.01
CA VAL A 764 -17.49 42.70 -8.46
C VAL A 764 -18.68 42.36 -7.55
N PHE A 765 -18.51 42.52 -6.23
CA PHE A 765 -19.51 42.12 -5.22
C PHE A 765 -20.19 43.32 -4.56
N SER A 766 -20.03 44.54 -5.06
CA SER A 766 -20.71 45.70 -4.47
C SER A 766 -21.21 46.70 -5.49
N ASN A 767 -21.98 47.66 -4.99
CA ASN A 767 -22.67 48.64 -5.79
C ASN A 767 -21.74 49.79 -6.19
N SER A 768 -20.99 49.65 -7.30
CA SER A 768 -20.42 50.81 -7.99
C SER A 768 -21.54 51.54 -8.74
N ARG A 769 -21.88 52.75 -8.33
CA ARG A 769 -23.01 53.57 -8.83
C ARG A 769 -22.82 54.13 -10.25
N TYR A 770 -22.42 53.32 -11.22
CA TYR A 770 -22.31 53.74 -12.63
C TYR A 770 -22.96 52.76 -13.59
N LEU A 771 -24.00 52.07 -13.13
CA LEU A 771 -24.88 51.33 -14.01
C LEU A 771 -25.77 52.32 -14.79
N HIS A 772 -25.35 52.68 -16.00
CA HIS A 772 -26.30 53.01 -17.08
C HIS A 772 -26.95 51.71 -17.59
N THR A 773 -27.45 50.86 -16.69
CA THR A 773 -28.20 49.65 -17.07
C THR A 773 -29.61 49.78 -16.55
N ASP A 774 -30.57 49.73 -17.46
CA ASP A 774 -32.01 49.72 -17.17
C ASP A 774 -32.52 48.38 -16.58
N VAL A 775 -31.61 47.56 -16.01
CA VAL A 775 -31.92 46.28 -15.37
C VAL A 775 -31.78 46.47 -13.85
N ASP A 776 -32.84 46.19 -13.11
CA ASP A 776 -32.86 46.27 -11.65
C ASP A 776 -32.08 45.09 -11.05
N LEU A 777 -30.77 45.27 -10.90
CA LEU A 777 -29.89 44.26 -10.30
C LEU A 777 -30.00 44.33 -8.77
N PRO A 778 -30.10 43.17 -8.08
CA PRO A 778 -30.04 43.17 -6.63
C PRO A 778 -28.73 43.82 -6.16
N GLN A 779 -28.81 44.53 -5.04
CA GLN A 779 -27.64 45.20 -4.47
C GLN A 779 -26.51 44.21 -4.20
N TYR A 780 -26.86 42.99 -3.77
CA TYR A 780 -25.96 41.88 -3.48
C TYR A 780 -26.57 40.53 -3.90
N PRO A 781 -25.80 39.58 -4.44
CA PRO A 781 -26.24 38.18 -4.60
C PRO A 781 -26.50 37.51 -3.24
N GLU A 782 -27.45 36.57 -3.20
CA GLU A 782 -27.89 35.87 -1.98
C GLU A 782 -27.14 34.55 -1.70
N PHE A 783 -26.61 33.89 -2.73
CA PHE A 783 -25.75 32.69 -2.64
C PHE A 783 -26.23 31.55 -1.70
N ARG A 784 -27.54 31.30 -1.60
CA ARG A 784 -28.11 30.31 -0.66
C ARG A 784 -27.60 28.88 -0.81
N ASN A 785 -27.11 28.50 -1.99
CA ASN A 785 -26.63 27.14 -2.29
C ASN A 785 -25.11 27.07 -2.51
N LEU A 786 -24.36 28.11 -2.14
CA LEU A 786 -22.93 28.20 -2.42
C LEU A 786 -22.14 27.24 -1.54
N ARG A 787 -21.39 26.35 -2.18
CA ARG A 787 -20.54 25.33 -1.54
C ARG A 787 -19.07 25.68 -1.53
N SER A 788 -18.63 26.51 -2.48
CA SER A 788 -17.22 26.84 -2.65
C SER A 788 -17.03 28.24 -3.21
N LEU A 789 -16.22 29.04 -2.53
CA LEU A 789 -15.62 30.27 -3.04
C LEU A 789 -14.10 30.11 -3.06
N ARG A 790 -13.50 30.16 -4.25
CA ARG A 790 -12.05 30.02 -4.43
C ARG A 790 -11.46 31.24 -5.12
N SER A 791 -10.27 31.64 -4.72
CA SER A 791 -9.51 32.68 -5.40
C SER A 791 -8.05 32.65 -4.98
N LYS A 792 -7.15 33.01 -5.90
CA LYS A 792 -5.73 33.21 -5.59
C LYS A 792 -5.31 34.68 -5.49
N SER A 793 -6.09 35.60 -6.06
CA SER A 793 -5.67 36.99 -6.26
C SER A 793 -6.77 38.03 -6.02
N PHE A 794 -8.01 37.58 -5.82
CA PHE A 794 -9.16 38.46 -5.65
C PHE A 794 -9.42 38.75 -4.16
N CYS A 795 -8.96 39.90 -3.69
CA CYS A 795 -9.24 40.38 -2.34
C CYS A 795 -10.70 40.87 -2.23
N ILE A 796 -11.47 40.23 -1.35
CA ILE A 796 -12.86 40.61 -1.05
C ILE A 796 -12.86 41.25 0.35
N SER A 797 -13.53 42.39 0.49
CA SER A 797 -13.69 43.02 1.81
C SER A 797 -14.38 42.06 2.79
N PRO A 798 -13.91 41.96 4.06
CA PRO A 798 -14.50 41.06 5.05
C PRO A 798 -15.97 41.36 5.35
N ASP A 799 -16.37 42.64 5.38
CA ASP A 799 -17.77 43.06 5.58
C ASP A 799 -18.69 42.53 4.48
N ILE A 800 -18.22 42.57 3.23
CA ILE A 800 -18.99 42.06 2.09
C ILE A 800 -19.04 40.54 2.12
N SER A 801 -17.91 39.91 2.45
CA SER A 801 -17.83 38.47 2.60
C SER A 801 -18.81 37.98 3.67
N ARG A 802 -18.87 38.67 4.82
CA ARG A 802 -19.82 38.38 5.89
C ARG A 802 -21.25 38.47 5.39
N MET A 803 -21.63 39.60 4.79
CA MET A 803 -22.99 39.82 4.30
C MET A 803 -23.43 38.80 3.24
N MET A 804 -22.53 38.40 2.33
CA MET A 804 -22.88 37.50 1.22
C MET A 804 -22.88 36.02 1.58
N PHE A 805 -21.97 35.60 2.45
CA PHE A 805 -21.70 34.18 2.68
C PHE A 805 -22.20 33.69 4.04
N SER A 806 -22.69 34.57 4.92
CA SER A 806 -23.27 34.18 6.21
C SER A 806 -24.43 33.19 6.05
N ASP A 807 -25.32 33.39 5.07
CA ASP A 807 -26.46 32.48 4.87
C ASP A 807 -26.01 31.08 4.42
N ALA A 808 -25.07 31.00 3.47
CA ALA A 808 -24.48 29.73 3.04
C ALA A 808 -23.70 29.02 4.16
N LEU A 809 -23.05 29.79 5.04
CA LEU A 809 -22.35 29.28 6.22
C LEU A 809 -23.35 28.75 7.26
N ASN A 810 -24.39 29.53 7.58
CA ASN A 810 -25.43 29.18 8.56
C ASN A 810 -26.24 27.96 8.14
N THR A 811 -26.46 27.79 6.84
CA THR A 811 -27.10 26.60 6.26
C THR A 811 -26.17 25.38 6.19
N GLY A 812 -24.88 25.56 6.50
CA GLY A 812 -23.87 24.50 6.46
C GLY A 812 -23.52 24.02 5.04
N THR A 813 -23.91 24.76 4.00
CA THR A 813 -23.66 24.39 2.60
C THR A 813 -22.24 24.75 2.15
N LEU A 814 -21.67 25.83 2.69
CA LEU A 814 -20.33 26.31 2.36
C LEU A 814 -19.25 25.40 2.95
N SER A 815 -18.48 24.75 2.08
CA SER A 815 -17.43 23.78 2.45
C SER A 815 -16.01 24.25 2.14
N SER A 816 -15.86 25.20 1.22
CA SER A 816 -14.57 25.72 0.80
C SER A 816 -14.58 27.24 0.72
N PHE A 817 -13.62 27.90 1.36
CA PHE A 817 -13.56 29.36 1.44
C PHE A 817 -12.11 29.86 1.39
N ASP A 818 -11.78 30.65 0.38
CA ASP A 818 -10.44 31.22 0.21
C ASP A 818 -10.42 32.70 0.65
N ILE A 819 -9.37 33.08 1.38
CA ILE A 819 -9.08 34.44 1.84
C ILE A 819 -7.84 34.94 1.11
N VAL A 820 -7.98 36.05 0.39
CA VAL A 820 -6.87 36.76 -0.25
C VAL A 820 -6.69 38.08 0.48
N PHE A 821 -5.47 38.35 0.93
CA PHE A 821 -5.16 39.48 1.78
C PHE A 821 -4.84 40.73 0.96
N PRO A 822 -5.10 41.94 1.51
CA PRO A 822 -4.79 43.19 0.83
C PRO A 822 -3.28 43.48 0.80
N VAL A 823 -2.83 44.16 -0.25
CA VAL A 823 -1.42 44.55 -0.41
C VAL A 823 -1.02 45.61 0.63
N GLU A 824 0.13 45.39 1.29
CA GLU A 824 0.71 46.37 2.22
C GLU A 824 1.29 47.58 1.47
N SER A 825 1.04 48.79 1.98
CA SER A 825 1.67 50.00 1.45
C SER A 825 3.01 50.25 2.15
N LEU A 826 3.90 51.01 1.52
CA LEU A 826 5.21 51.36 2.10
C LEU A 826 5.11 52.10 3.44
N ASN A 827 3.96 52.71 3.74
CA ASN A 827 3.72 53.46 4.98
C ASN A 827 3.13 52.60 6.10
N ASP A 828 2.68 51.38 5.79
CA ASP A 828 2.13 50.47 6.80
C ASP A 828 3.26 49.79 7.55
N ARG A 829 3.08 49.56 8.87
CA ARG A 829 3.98 48.67 9.59
C ARG A 829 3.74 47.24 9.11
N VAL A 830 4.81 46.54 8.75
CA VAL A 830 4.77 45.14 8.27
C VAL A 830 3.88 44.30 9.18
N GLY A 831 2.90 43.62 8.61
CA GLY A 831 1.96 42.75 9.30
C GLY A 831 0.61 43.38 9.67
N ASP A 832 0.54 44.70 9.89
CA ASP A 832 -0.64 45.34 10.51
C ASP A 832 -1.91 45.17 9.67
N LYS A 833 -1.79 45.31 8.35
CA LYS A 833 -2.92 45.17 7.44
C LYS A 833 -3.45 43.74 7.41
N SER A 834 -2.56 42.75 7.32
CA SER A 834 -2.98 41.34 7.28
C SER A 834 -3.58 40.90 8.62
N ILE A 835 -3.03 41.37 9.75
CA ILE A 835 -3.58 41.10 11.08
C ILE A 835 -4.99 41.68 11.21
N ARG A 836 -5.17 42.96 10.88
CA ARG A 836 -6.49 43.62 10.92
C ARG A 836 -7.48 42.91 10.01
N HIS A 837 -7.07 42.63 8.77
CA HIS A 837 -7.92 41.98 7.77
C HIS A 837 -8.37 40.58 8.22
N LEU A 838 -7.47 39.77 8.80
CA LEU A 838 -7.85 38.46 9.33
C LEU A 838 -8.77 38.58 10.56
N GLY A 839 -8.55 39.58 11.41
CA GLY A 839 -9.39 39.85 12.58
C GLY A 839 -10.85 40.16 12.23
N GLU A 840 -11.10 40.74 11.05
CA GLU A 840 -12.46 41.01 10.57
C GLU A 840 -13.21 39.73 10.10
N TYR A 841 -12.51 38.61 9.93
CA TYR A 841 -13.10 37.29 9.61
C TYR A 841 -13.56 36.49 10.84
N GLU A 842 -13.66 37.10 12.02
CA GLU A 842 -14.06 36.41 13.25
C GLU A 842 -15.41 35.68 13.15
N TRP A 843 -16.32 36.20 12.31
CA TRP A 843 -17.66 35.64 12.09
C TRP A 843 -17.68 34.23 11.48
N ILE A 844 -16.59 33.76 10.86
CA ILE A 844 -16.51 32.43 10.24
C ILE A 844 -15.88 31.38 11.17
N ARG A 845 -15.29 31.78 12.30
CA ARG A 845 -14.65 30.84 13.23
C ARG A 845 -15.64 29.81 13.77
N GLY A 846 -15.16 28.60 14.01
CA GLY A 846 -15.99 27.51 14.53
C GLY A 846 -16.92 26.88 13.50
N ALA A 847 -16.92 27.33 12.25
CA ALA A 847 -17.78 26.78 11.21
C ALA A 847 -17.47 25.30 10.94
N GLN A 848 -18.47 24.43 11.19
CA GLN A 848 -18.33 22.98 11.05
C GLN A 848 -18.37 22.52 9.59
N SER A 849 -18.99 23.28 8.69
CA SER A 849 -19.12 22.90 7.29
C SER A 849 -17.81 23.06 6.49
N ILE A 850 -16.90 23.92 6.95
CA ILE A 850 -15.66 24.26 6.24
C ILE A 850 -14.64 23.13 6.33
N ARG A 851 -14.25 22.60 5.17
CA ARG A 851 -13.26 21.52 5.01
C ARG A 851 -12.00 21.97 4.27
N SER A 852 -12.07 23.05 3.50
CA SER A 852 -10.95 23.56 2.72
C SER A 852 -10.85 25.08 2.82
N ILE A 853 -9.66 25.59 3.17
CA ILE A 853 -9.38 27.03 3.20
C ILE A 853 -8.18 27.33 2.32
N GLY A 854 -8.25 28.45 1.60
CA GLY A 854 -7.13 29.07 0.92
C GLY A 854 -6.68 30.34 1.63
N CYS A 855 -5.39 30.60 1.75
CA CYS A 855 -4.84 31.85 2.28
C CYS A 855 -3.73 32.36 1.37
N TYR A 856 -3.94 33.54 0.78
CA TYR A 856 -3.07 34.08 -0.28
C TYR A 856 -2.63 35.52 -0.01
N GLY A 857 -1.38 35.86 -0.36
CA GLY A 857 -0.89 37.25 -0.37
C GLY A 857 -0.77 37.91 1.00
N PHE A 858 -0.72 37.14 2.10
CA PHE A 858 -0.61 37.70 3.45
C PHE A 858 0.84 37.99 3.84
N ARG A 859 1.02 38.94 4.76
CA ARG A 859 2.28 39.18 5.48
C ARG A 859 1.97 39.43 6.95
N PHE A 860 2.62 38.71 7.86
CA PHE A 860 2.49 38.92 9.31
C PHE A 860 3.79 39.50 9.87
N ARG A 861 3.84 39.75 11.18
CA ARG A 861 5.02 40.29 11.85
C ARG A 861 6.22 39.37 11.66
N SER A 862 7.39 39.96 11.40
CA SER A 862 8.65 39.23 11.45
C SER A 862 8.97 38.80 12.87
N TYR A 863 9.40 37.55 13.05
CA TYR A 863 9.73 36.95 14.35
C TYR A 863 8.57 37.07 15.38
N PRO A 864 7.40 36.50 15.08
CA PRO A 864 6.22 36.64 15.94
C PRO A 864 6.49 36.08 17.34
N ARG A 865 6.14 36.85 18.37
CA ARG A 865 6.38 36.47 19.79
C ARG A 865 5.16 35.86 20.45
N ASN A 866 3.97 36.08 19.89
CA ASN A 866 2.68 35.65 20.40
C ASN A 866 1.68 35.44 19.26
N ASP A 867 0.46 35.00 19.62
CA ASP A 867 -0.61 34.74 18.66
C ASP A 867 -1.17 36.03 18.02
N GLU A 868 -0.97 37.19 18.62
CA GLU A 868 -1.36 38.49 18.04
C GLU A 868 -0.44 38.90 16.87
N ASP A 869 0.85 38.53 16.95
CA ASP A 869 1.82 38.77 15.89
C ASP A 869 1.65 37.80 14.70
N LEU A 870 1.15 36.58 14.96
CA LEU A 870 0.86 35.54 13.96
C LEU A 870 -0.51 34.89 14.24
N PRO A 871 -1.62 35.54 13.86
CA PRO A 871 -2.98 35.07 14.19
C PRO A 871 -3.49 33.92 13.31
N LEU A 872 -2.84 33.66 12.16
CA LEU A 872 -3.31 32.68 11.17
C LEU A 872 -3.41 31.24 11.69
N PRO A 873 -2.40 30.67 12.39
CA PRO A 873 -2.51 29.33 12.96
C PRO A 873 -3.77 29.19 13.82
N GLN A 874 -4.03 30.15 14.70
CA GLN A 874 -5.12 30.06 15.66
C GLN A 874 -6.49 30.35 15.04
N PHE A 875 -6.51 31.14 13.97
CA PHE A 875 -7.66 31.23 13.07
C PHE A 875 -7.99 29.87 12.44
N LEU A 876 -7.01 29.19 11.83
CA LEU A 876 -7.21 27.90 11.16
C LEU A 876 -7.56 26.76 12.15
N ALA A 877 -7.02 26.79 13.36
CA ALA A 877 -7.34 25.82 14.42
C ALA A 877 -8.79 25.91 14.91
N SER A 878 -9.47 27.04 14.68
CA SER A 878 -10.87 27.21 15.09
C SER A 878 -11.87 26.38 14.27
N PHE A 879 -11.46 25.77 13.16
CA PHE A 879 -12.32 24.98 12.28
C PHE A 879 -12.23 23.48 12.60
N PRO A 880 -13.27 22.85 13.17
CA PRO A 880 -13.19 21.49 13.69
C PRO A 880 -13.04 20.40 12.61
N HIS A 881 -13.40 20.71 11.36
CA HIS A 881 -13.39 19.75 10.25
C HIS A 881 -12.53 20.22 9.06
N LEU A 882 -11.59 21.14 9.30
CA LEU A 882 -10.68 21.61 8.28
C LEU A 882 -9.68 20.50 7.90
N GLU A 883 -9.72 20.06 6.64
CA GLU A 883 -8.89 18.96 6.15
C GLU A 883 -7.80 19.45 5.20
N THR A 884 -8.07 20.47 4.40
CA THR A 884 -7.18 20.93 3.33
C THR A 884 -6.88 22.41 3.46
N LEU A 885 -5.60 22.77 3.38
CA LEU A 885 -5.15 24.15 3.33
C LEU A 885 -4.40 24.41 2.02
N SER A 886 -4.75 25.46 1.30
CA SER A 886 -3.93 26.02 0.21
C SER A 886 -3.31 27.32 0.68
N ILE A 887 -1.99 27.37 0.84
CA ILE A 887 -1.32 28.54 1.44
C ILE A 887 -0.17 29.02 0.55
N PHE A 888 -0.20 30.30 0.18
CA PHE A 888 0.82 30.92 -0.65
C PHE A 888 0.97 32.40 -0.30
N SER A 889 2.21 32.86 -0.19
CA SER A 889 2.52 34.29 -0.13
C SER A 889 3.89 34.53 -0.75
N GLU A 890 3.96 35.54 -1.60
CA GLU A 890 5.18 36.08 -2.20
C GLU A 890 5.93 37.04 -1.27
N HIS A 891 5.36 37.39 -0.10
CA HIS A 891 5.92 38.37 0.83
C HIS A 891 6.84 37.77 1.90
N TYR A 892 7.23 36.49 1.77
CA TYR A 892 8.10 35.80 2.71
C TYR A 892 9.34 35.22 2.04
N GLU A 893 10.44 35.23 2.77
CA GLU A 893 11.57 34.34 2.49
C GLU A 893 11.17 32.88 2.79
N GLU A 894 11.71 31.92 2.05
CA GLU A 894 11.28 30.52 2.11
C GLU A 894 11.35 29.93 3.53
N ALA A 895 12.41 30.23 4.28
CA ALA A 895 12.60 29.74 5.64
C ALA A 895 11.63 30.40 6.65
N GLU A 896 11.33 31.68 6.47
CA GLU A 896 10.35 32.40 7.30
C GLU A 896 8.94 31.86 7.03
N PHE A 897 8.58 31.66 5.76
CA PHE A 897 7.31 31.03 5.39
C PHE A 897 7.18 29.61 5.94
N ALA A 898 8.24 28.81 5.86
CA ALA A 898 8.25 27.47 6.43
C ALA A 898 8.00 27.48 7.95
N SER A 899 8.47 28.51 8.66
CA SER A 899 8.19 28.70 10.08
C SER A 899 6.71 29.00 10.35
N VAL A 900 6.04 29.75 9.48
CA VAL A 900 4.58 29.98 9.53
C VAL A 900 3.82 28.66 9.33
N VAL A 901 4.17 27.88 8.30
CA VAL A 901 3.52 26.58 8.06
C VAL A 901 3.77 25.61 9.22
N ALA A 902 4.97 25.60 9.80
CA ALA A 902 5.27 24.81 10.99
C ALA A 902 4.43 25.23 12.21
N ALA A 903 4.16 26.53 12.38
CA ALA A 903 3.25 27.00 13.43
C ALA A 903 1.81 26.53 13.22
N ILE A 904 1.33 26.51 11.97
CA ILE A 904 0.01 25.97 11.60
C ILE A 904 -0.07 24.47 11.92
N LEU A 905 0.94 23.70 11.53
CA LEU A 905 0.99 22.24 11.74
C LEU A 905 0.91 21.85 13.22
N LYS A 906 1.48 22.64 14.13
CA LYS A 906 1.50 22.34 15.57
C LYS A 906 0.13 22.34 16.24
N ILE A 907 -0.84 23.08 15.69
CA ILE A 907 -2.12 23.33 16.37
C ILE A 907 -3.34 23.01 15.51
N THR A 908 -3.13 22.48 14.30
CA THR A 908 -4.21 22.07 13.38
C THR A 908 -4.11 20.58 13.07
N HIS A 909 -5.23 19.97 12.66
CA HIS A 909 -5.30 18.54 12.30
C HIS A 909 -5.61 18.36 10.80
N LEU A 910 -4.79 18.98 9.96
CA LEU A 910 -4.96 18.95 8.50
C LEU A 910 -4.60 17.59 7.89
N LYS A 911 -5.24 17.21 6.79
CA LYS A 911 -4.84 16.05 5.97
C LYS A 911 -3.82 16.44 4.90
N ALA A 912 -3.96 17.63 4.30
CA ALA A 912 -3.09 18.08 3.23
C ALA A 912 -2.87 19.60 3.22
N ILE A 913 -1.65 20.01 2.87
CA ILE A 913 -1.28 21.40 2.62
C ILE A 913 -0.70 21.54 1.21
N TYR A 914 -1.24 22.47 0.43
CA TYR A 914 -0.76 22.83 -0.91
C TYR A 914 -0.04 24.17 -0.84
N THR A 915 1.21 24.23 -1.31
CA THR A 915 1.98 25.48 -1.35
C THR A 915 2.99 25.51 -2.49
N THR A 916 3.26 26.72 -3.01
CA THR A 916 4.33 27.01 -3.96
C THR A 916 5.39 27.97 -3.39
N SER A 917 5.23 28.43 -2.14
CA SER A 917 6.12 29.41 -1.49
C SER A 917 7.41 28.82 -0.94
N VAL A 918 7.56 27.50 -0.93
CA VAL A 918 8.77 26.81 -0.43
C VAL A 918 9.25 25.81 -1.47
N LYS A 919 10.56 25.75 -1.70
CA LYS A 919 11.19 24.81 -2.64
C LYS A 919 12.51 24.27 -2.09
N GLY A 920 13.10 23.30 -2.80
CA GLY A 920 14.40 22.72 -2.46
C GLY A 920 14.49 22.15 -1.04
N ALA A 921 15.64 22.34 -0.39
CA ALA A 921 15.94 21.76 0.92
C ALA A 921 14.97 22.20 2.03
N VAL A 922 14.47 23.45 1.98
CA VAL A 922 13.50 23.96 2.97
C VAL A 922 12.17 23.22 2.84
N MET A 923 11.75 22.90 1.62
CA MET A 923 10.54 22.12 1.35
C MET A 923 10.68 20.68 1.87
N ASP A 924 11.85 20.08 1.72
CA ASP A 924 12.10 18.71 2.22
C ASP A 924 12.08 18.67 3.75
N GLN A 925 12.68 19.65 4.42
CA GLN A 925 12.61 19.79 5.88
C GLN A 925 11.17 20.00 6.36
N LEU A 926 10.43 20.89 5.73
CA LEU A 926 9.03 21.15 6.07
C LEU A 926 8.14 19.93 5.80
N ARG A 927 8.44 19.14 4.77
CA ARG A 927 7.75 17.88 4.51
C ARG A 927 7.98 16.87 5.63
N THR A 928 9.21 16.74 6.16
CA THR A 928 9.48 15.90 7.32
C THR A 928 8.69 16.34 8.56
N VAL A 929 8.59 17.65 8.80
CA VAL A 929 7.76 18.20 9.89
C VAL A 929 6.28 17.86 9.67
N ALA A 930 5.77 18.07 8.46
CA ALA A 930 4.37 17.76 8.12
C ALA A 930 4.06 16.25 8.25
N GLU A 931 4.96 15.38 7.80
CA GLU A 931 4.83 13.92 7.94
C GLU A 931 4.82 13.48 9.41
N GLY A 932 5.59 14.15 10.27
CA GLY A 932 5.57 13.93 11.72
C GLY A 932 4.21 14.22 12.36
N GLU A 933 3.46 15.18 11.82
CA GLU A 933 2.10 15.53 12.25
C GLU A 933 1.01 14.80 11.43
N GLY A 934 1.38 13.85 10.56
CA GLY A 934 0.44 13.09 9.73
C GLY A 934 -0.17 13.87 8.55
N VAL A 935 0.41 15.02 8.17
CA VAL A 935 -0.10 15.93 7.13
C VAL A 935 0.67 15.77 5.82
N LYS A 936 -0.04 15.63 4.70
CA LYS A 936 0.58 15.55 3.38
C LYS A 936 0.89 16.94 2.81
N LEU A 937 2.17 17.30 2.79
CA LEU A 937 2.63 18.55 2.16
C LEU A 937 2.91 18.36 0.66
N ILE A 938 2.18 19.09 -0.18
CA ILE A 938 2.20 18.97 -1.64
C ILE A 938 2.72 20.28 -2.25
N TRP A 939 3.79 20.17 -3.05
CA TRP A 939 4.26 21.30 -3.83
C TRP A 939 3.35 21.54 -5.04
N GLY A 940 2.85 22.76 -5.18
CA GLY A 940 1.91 23.14 -6.23
C GLY A 940 0.57 23.63 -5.68
N HIS A 941 -0.30 24.03 -6.59
CA HIS A 941 -1.68 24.40 -6.24
C HIS A 941 -2.57 23.17 -6.19
N GLN A 942 -3.63 23.24 -5.39
CA GLN A 942 -4.68 22.22 -5.39
C GLN A 942 -5.21 22.00 -6.83
N PRO A 943 -5.20 20.77 -7.37
CA PRO A 943 -5.69 20.48 -8.71
C PRO A 943 -7.16 20.88 -8.87
N GLN A 944 -7.49 21.54 -9.97
CA GLN A 944 -8.86 21.92 -10.29
C GLN A 944 -9.50 20.85 -11.16
N VAL A 945 -10.49 20.13 -10.61
CA VAL A 945 -11.25 19.12 -11.33
C VAL A 945 -12.22 19.81 -12.29
N TRP A 946 -12.26 19.36 -13.55
CA TRP A 946 -13.19 19.85 -14.56
C TRP A 946 -13.78 18.70 -15.39
N PRO A 947 -15.10 18.66 -15.62
CA PRO A 947 -16.14 19.46 -14.96
C PRO A 947 -16.12 19.29 -13.44
N VAL A 948 -16.59 20.30 -12.71
CA VAL A 948 -16.71 20.22 -11.24
C VAL A 948 -17.81 19.20 -10.93
N PRO A 949 -17.55 18.19 -10.08
CA PRO A 949 -18.59 17.25 -9.66
C PRO A 949 -19.71 17.99 -8.94
N LEU A 950 -20.94 17.85 -9.44
CA LEU A 950 -22.13 18.38 -8.80
C LEU A 950 -22.79 17.23 -8.04
N GLU A 951 -23.00 17.39 -6.75
CA GLU A 951 -23.80 16.44 -5.97
C GLU A 951 -25.26 16.48 -6.46
N ALA A 952 -25.87 15.30 -6.58
CA ALA A 952 -27.22 15.12 -7.13
C ALA A 952 -28.30 15.61 -6.16
#